data_AF-A0A078GHQ3-F1
#
_entry.id   AF-A0A078GHQ3-F1
#
_cell.length_a   1.000
_cell.length_b   1.000
_cell.length_c   1.000
_cell.angle_alpha   90.00
_cell.angle_beta   90.00
_cell.angle_gamma   90.00
#
_symmetry.space_group_name_H-M   'P 1'
#
loop_
_entity.id
_entity.type
_entity.pdbx_description
1 polymer ?
#
loop_
_entity_poly.entity_id
_entity_poly.type
_entity_poly.pdbx_seq_one_letter_code
_entity_poly.pdbx_strand_id
1 'polypeptide(L)'
;MLGRSTDYAGPQISCGKVIPMFHDGNFLSSSVNGITVPCCVSAAAICFYALLGTVFFNRKSRSHQENKTMASSSLTRLAPPSSLPPNCKHQVFPSFHGVDVLENFLSHIVKEFKSNAIDLFIDNNIERSKSIGPALIEAIRGSRVAIVLLSKNYASSTWCLNELVEIMECREEVGQTVIPIFYQVNPTDIKKQKSYFGKVFRKTCKGKRNEEIQRWKHALTDVAQIEGYHSINWFNESEMIEYIATDVSNKLNLSAPSSDFDGFVNFPSDDEALQMFCMYAFDQKYPKDGFEELACEVVSLVGRLPLGLKVMGSYFRGSFEQEWTEALPKLRTHLDRDGEIASILKFSYDSLCDEDKRLFLHIACFFNCEKVGIVEDCLAKCFSDVRHGRRVLAKKSLISINMDWGTIEMTRLLVQLGRKIVREQSVNEPGKRQFLNDAIEICEVLSDDRADSSSVIGINVETYEDVECTSERAFERLHNLQFLRIPGKGVNPQSINYISQKLKVLIWLNSEMTCFPSNFNPKFLVKLEMMSSKLKKLWEETKPLNNLKWMNLSRSRRLEELPDLSTATNLYDLDLSYCSSLVKLPSSIGNAINLQSLHLSFCSNLVEIPPSIGNAVNIKKNSLIHCSSLLVSLPPLPDSLFLLAYQPNLRLAS
;
A
#
# COMPACT_ATOMS: atom_id res chain seq x y z
N MET A 1 19.99 24.11 88.90
CA MET A 1 20.08 25.53 88.46
C MET A 1 19.35 25.60 87.11
N LEU A 2 18.06 25.97 87.10
CA LEU A 2 17.53 27.31 86.75
C LEU A 2 17.94 27.73 85.31
N GLY A 3 17.07 27.98 84.32
CA GLY A 3 15.61 27.94 84.20
C GLY A 3 15.11 28.65 82.91
N ARG A 4 13.95 28.18 82.36
CA ARG A 4 12.83 28.84 81.60
C ARG A 4 13.14 29.82 80.43
N SER A 5 12.35 29.93 79.34
CA SER A 5 10.89 29.82 79.19
C SER A 5 10.41 29.37 77.80
N THR A 6 9.12 29.05 77.75
CA THR A 6 8.24 28.56 76.68
C THR A 6 7.85 29.62 75.63
N ASP A 7 7.40 29.20 74.44
CA ASP A 7 5.98 29.33 74.03
C ASP A 7 5.61 28.64 72.69
N TYR A 8 4.32 28.27 72.65
CA TYR A 8 3.56 27.45 71.70
C TYR A 8 3.16 28.19 70.40
N ALA A 9 2.88 27.40 69.34
CA ALA A 9 1.63 27.40 68.54
C ALA A 9 1.87 27.14 67.03
N GLY A 10 1.19 26.12 66.47
CA GLY A 10 0.95 26.00 65.01
C GLY A 10 -0.17 26.95 64.56
N PRO A 11 -0.40 27.14 63.23
CA PRO A 11 -1.32 26.24 62.51
C PRO A 11 -1.05 26.08 60.99
N GLN A 12 -1.84 25.20 60.34
CA GLN A 12 -2.01 25.06 58.88
C GLN A 12 -2.73 26.27 58.22
N ILE A 13 -2.55 26.46 56.89
CA ILE A 13 -3.60 26.59 55.83
C ILE A 13 -3.12 27.36 54.56
N SER A 14 -3.56 26.87 53.39
CA SER A 14 -3.93 27.57 52.12
C SER A 14 -2.96 27.73 50.94
N CYS A 15 -3.45 27.25 49.79
CA CYS A 15 -3.11 27.58 48.40
C CYS A 15 -3.20 29.08 48.06
N GLY A 16 -2.42 29.51 47.06
CA GLY A 16 -2.56 30.80 46.38
C GLY A 16 -1.69 30.89 45.13
N LYS A 17 -2.33 31.14 43.98
CA LYS A 17 -1.75 31.38 42.64
C LYS A 17 -0.65 32.46 42.64
N VAL A 18 0.38 32.29 41.81
CA VAL A 18 1.31 33.37 41.45
C VAL A 18 1.35 33.54 39.93
N ILE A 19 1.03 34.76 39.51
CA ILE A 19 1.19 35.40 38.19
C ILE A 19 2.62 35.96 38.13
N PRO A 20 3.33 36.00 36.98
CA PRO A 20 4.48 36.87 36.84
C PRO A 20 4.09 38.23 36.22
N MET A 21 4.42 39.29 36.97
CA MET A 21 4.40 40.69 36.57
C MET A 21 5.59 41.02 35.65
N PHE A 22 5.31 41.92 34.70
CA PHE A 22 6.23 42.77 33.96
C PHE A 22 6.88 43.85 34.86
N HIS A 23 8.08 44.28 34.50
CA HIS A 23 8.59 45.66 34.60
C HIS A 23 9.68 45.83 33.51
N ASP A 24 9.50 46.69 32.51
CA ASP A 24 9.83 48.13 32.46
C ASP A 24 11.30 48.42 32.81
N GLY A 25 12.12 49.15 32.06
CA GLY A 25 11.93 50.00 30.89
C GLY A 25 13.16 50.93 30.82
N ASN A 26 13.54 51.40 29.62
CA ASN A 26 13.63 52.85 29.37
C ASN A 26 14.12 53.18 27.96
N PHE A 27 13.46 54.22 27.47
CA PHE A 27 13.50 54.87 26.17
C PHE A 27 14.37 56.14 26.21
N LEU A 28 14.50 56.75 25.02
CA LEU A 28 14.84 58.14 24.67
C LEU A 28 16.32 58.40 24.35
N SER A 29 16.71 59.13 23.30
CA SER A 29 16.04 59.80 22.16
C SER A 29 17.15 60.42 21.30
N SER A 30 17.08 60.50 19.96
CA SER A 30 16.71 61.70 19.17
C SER A 30 17.08 61.37 17.70
N SER A 31 16.17 61.32 16.73
CA SER A 31 15.45 62.40 16.01
C SER A 31 16.35 63.12 14.96
N VAL A 32 15.94 63.51 13.73
CA VAL A 32 14.68 63.43 12.96
C VAL A 32 14.92 63.97 11.52
N ASN A 33 13.97 63.67 10.61
CA ASN A 33 13.69 64.18 9.23
C ASN A 33 14.26 63.35 8.06
N GLY A 34 13.51 62.76 7.12
CA GLY A 34 12.10 62.86 6.65
C GLY A 34 12.15 62.81 5.11
N ILE A 35 11.45 61.97 4.32
CA ILE A 35 10.00 61.79 4.06
C ILE A 35 9.87 60.47 3.22
N THR A 36 9.22 59.35 3.61
CA THR A 36 7.78 58.89 3.55
C THR A 36 7.17 58.77 2.13
N VAL A 37 6.47 57.73 1.62
CA VAL A 37 5.56 56.61 2.09
C VAL A 37 5.41 55.56 0.92
N PRO A 38 4.71 54.38 0.99
CA PRO A 38 4.57 53.29 1.98
C PRO A 38 4.98 51.87 1.47
N CYS A 39 5.41 51.02 2.40
CA CYS A 39 5.35 49.56 2.31
C CYS A 39 3.98 49.07 2.81
N CYS A 40 3.18 48.47 1.93
CA CYS A 40 2.07 47.57 2.23
C CYS A 40 1.91 46.63 1.04
N VAL A 41 2.44 45.39 1.09
CA VAL A 41 1.80 44.12 0.68
C VAL A 41 2.77 42.99 1.07
N SER A 42 2.65 42.50 2.30
CA SER A 42 3.23 41.22 2.73
C SER A 42 2.11 40.34 3.28
N ALA A 43 1.16 39.98 2.41
CA ALA A 43 0.09 39.02 2.68
C ALA A 43 -0.62 38.59 1.39
N ALA A 44 0.13 38.20 0.34
CA ALA A 44 -0.45 37.67 -0.90
C ALA A 44 0.56 36.81 -1.67
N ALA A 45 0.96 35.66 -1.10
CA ALA A 45 1.75 34.67 -1.84
C ALA A 45 1.59 33.20 -1.37
N ILE A 46 0.54 32.88 -0.60
CA ILE A 46 0.22 31.49 -0.20
C ILE A 46 -1.17 31.02 -0.69
N CYS A 47 -1.96 31.86 -1.36
CA CYS A 47 -3.29 31.49 -1.86
C CYS A 47 -3.40 31.33 -3.39
N PHE A 48 -2.36 30.82 -4.08
CA PHE A 48 -2.40 30.61 -5.53
C PHE A 48 -2.45 29.15 -6.00
N TYR A 49 -2.59 28.16 -5.10
CA TYR A 49 -2.79 26.75 -5.47
C TYR A 49 -4.15 26.15 -5.09
N ALA A 50 -5.15 26.97 -4.73
CA ALA A 50 -6.49 26.51 -4.36
C ALA A 50 -7.62 26.94 -5.33
N LEU A 51 -7.30 27.30 -6.57
CA LEU A 51 -8.30 27.88 -7.51
C LEU A 51 -8.27 27.29 -8.93
N LEU A 52 -7.94 26.00 -9.06
CA LEU A 52 -8.24 25.21 -10.28
C LEU A 52 -9.09 23.95 -10.00
N GLY A 53 -9.55 23.75 -8.77
CA GLY A 53 -10.42 22.62 -8.40
C GLY A 53 -11.94 22.87 -8.54
N THR A 54 -12.37 24.11 -8.78
CA THR A 54 -13.80 24.49 -8.68
C THR A 54 -14.49 24.84 -10.00
N VAL A 55 -13.85 24.66 -11.15
CA VAL A 55 -14.47 24.97 -12.46
C VAL A 55 -14.97 23.73 -13.23
N PHE A 56 -14.61 22.51 -12.83
CA PHE A 56 -15.08 21.29 -13.53
C PHE A 56 -16.28 20.56 -12.91
N PHE A 57 -16.78 21.00 -11.74
CA PHE A 57 -17.91 20.35 -11.06
C PHE A 57 -19.26 21.06 -11.19
N ASN A 58 -19.38 22.09 -12.04
CA ASN A 58 -20.66 22.81 -12.24
C ASN A 58 -21.02 22.96 -13.72
N ARG A 59 -21.27 21.84 -14.42
CA ARG A 59 -22.04 21.85 -15.69
C ARG A 59 -22.70 20.52 -16.06
N LYS A 60 -23.53 19.98 -15.16
CA LYS A 60 -24.69 19.08 -15.43
C LYS A 60 -25.30 18.81 -14.05
N SER A 61 -26.38 19.44 -13.63
CA SER A 61 -27.71 19.34 -14.19
C SER A 61 -28.57 20.47 -13.61
N ARG A 62 -29.06 21.37 -14.46
CA ARG A 62 -30.23 22.21 -14.16
C ARG A 62 -31.38 21.60 -14.96
N SER A 63 -32.29 20.91 -14.31
CA SER A 63 -33.66 20.76 -14.81
C SER A 63 -34.61 20.94 -13.63
N HIS A 64 -35.56 21.86 -13.84
CA HIS A 64 -36.54 22.36 -12.90
C HIS A 64 -37.30 21.27 -12.14
N GLN A 65 -37.46 21.51 -10.84
CA GLN A 65 -38.43 20.86 -9.97
C GLN A 65 -39.53 21.88 -9.68
N GLU A 66 -40.70 21.72 -10.31
CA GLU A 66 -41.94 22.37 -9.87
C GLU A 66 -42.60 21.48 -8.81
N ASN A 67 -42.90 22.09 -7.67
CA ASN A 67 -43.70 21.50 -6.59
C ASN A 67 -45.16 21.33 -7.04
N LYS A 68 -45.73 20.13 -6.84
CA LYS A 68 -47.17 19.97 -6.57
C LYS A 68 -47.42 18.76 -5.67
N THR A 69 -47.95 19.05 -4.48
CA THR A 69 -48.51 18.12 -3.52
C THR A 69 -49.86 17.61 -4.00
N MET A 70 -50.09 16.29 -4.05
CA MET A 70 -51.42 15.70 -3.87
C MET A 70 -51.31 14.18 -3.57
N ALA A 71 -52.11 13.75 -2.61
CA ALA A 71 -52.13 12.39 -2.08
C ALA A 71 -52.99 11.42 -2.93
N SER A 72 -52.75 10.11 -2.69
CA SER A 72 -53.63 8.95 -2.94
C SER A 72 -53.76 8.42 -4.38
N SER A 73 -53.20 7.23 -4.64
CA SER A 73 -53.98 5.98 -4.64
C SER A 73 -53.11 4.76 -4.99
N SER A 74 -53.39 3.65 -4.30
CA SER A 74 -52.74 2.35 -4.39
C SER A 74 -52.86 1.70 -5.76
N LEU A 75 -51.82 0.99 -6.20
CA LEU A 75 -51.94 -0.29 -6.93
C LEU A 75 -50.60 -1.06 -6.87
N THR A 76 -50.72 -2.28 -6.40
CA THR A 76 -49.70 -3.30 -6.13
C THR A 76 -48.85 -3.65 -7.36
N ARG A 77 -47.53 -3.57 -7.22
CA ARG A 77 -46.57 -4.39 -8.00
C ARG A 77 -45.64 -5.10 -7.02
N LEU A 78 -45.82 -6.41 -6.90
CA LEU A 78 -44.93 -7.32 -6.20
C LEU A 78 -43.53 -7.21 -6.80
N ALA A 79 -42.55 -6.83 -5.98
CA ALA A 79 -41.14 -7.03 -6.29
C ALA A 79 -40.83 -8.54 -6.22
N PRO A 80 -39.91 -9.07 -7.06
CA PRO A 80 -39.45 -10.44 -6.92
C PRO A 80 -38.69 -10.59 -5.59
N PRO A 81 -38.75 -11.74 -4.91
CA PRO A 81 -38.08 -11.93 -3.63
C PRO A 81 -36.57 -11.98 -3.82
N SER A 82 -35.89 -10.84 -3.64
CA SER A 82 -34.46 -10.80 -3.37
C SER A 82 -34.24 -11.03 -1.88
N SER A 83 -34.28 -12.29 -1.46
CA SER A 83 -33.82 -12.67 -0.12
C SER A 83 -33.33 -14.12 -0.14
N LEU A 84 -32.02 -14.31 -0.36
CA LEU A 84 -31.35 -15.52 0.10
C LEU A 84 -31.34 -15.51 1.64
N PRO A 85 -31.41 -16.68 2.31
CA PRO A 85 -31.66 -16.75 3.74
C PRO A 85 -30.49 -16.17 4.58
N PRO A 86 -30.76 -15.57 5.76
CA PRO A 86 -29.76 -14.83 6.54
C PRO A 86 -28.72 -15.67 7.31
N ASN A 87 -28.56 -16.96 7.04
CA ASN A 87 -27.70 -17.84 7.83
C ASN A 87 -26.91 -18.83 6.96
N CYS A 88 -25.85 -18.35 6.29
CA CYS A 88 -24.84 -19.23 5.71
C CYS A 88 -23.89 -19.68 6.83
N LYS A 89 -23.92 -20.97 7.23
CA LYS A 89 -23.00 -21.54 8.24
C LYS A 89 -21.61 -21.82 7.67
N HIS A 90 -21.47 -22.05 6.37
CA HIS A 90 -20.22 -22.38 5.68
C HIS A 90 -20.11 -21.60 4.36
N GLN A 91 -18.89 -21.29 3.92
CA GLN A 91 -18.68 -20.53 2.68
C GLN A 91 -18.57 -21.43 1.46
N VAL A 92 -17.93 -22.60 1.62
CA VAL A 92 -17.66 -23.53 0.53
C VAL A 92 -18.05 -24.97 0.91
N PHE A 93 -18.74 -25.65 0.00
CA PHE A 93 -19.07 -27.07 0.10
C PHE A 93 -18.20 -27.91 -0.85
N PRO A 94 -17.36 -28.84 -0.35
CA PRO A 94 -16.62 -29.77 -1.21
C PRO A 94 -17.39 -31.09 -1.43
N SER A 95 -17.58 -31.49 -2.68
CA SER A 95 -18.04 -32.85 -3.05
C SER A 95 -16.90 -33.62 -3.73
N PHE A 96 -16.58 -34.80 -3.19
CA PHE A 96 -15.47 -35.61 -3.68
C PHE A 96 -15.63 -37.09 -3.32
N HIS A 97 -14.89 -37.96 -4.03
CA HIS A 97 -14.81 -39.38 -3.70
C HIS A 97 -13.70 -39.65 -2.70
N GLY A 98 -14.05 -39.94 -1.45
CA GLY A 98 -13.08 -40.03 -0.34
C GLY A 98 -11.94 -41.03 -0.53
N VAL A 99 -12.12 -42.11 -1.30
CA VAL A 99 -11.07 -43.12 -1.52
C VAL A 99 -10.10 -42.73 -2.64
N ASP A 100 -10.51 -41.85 -3.57
CA ASP A 100 -9.69 -41.46 -4.73
C ASP A 100 -8.82 -40.25 -4.45
N VAL A 101 -9.24 -39.44 -3.48
CA VAL A 101 -8.53 -38.25 -3.05
C VAL A 101 -7.67 -38.69 -1.87
N LEU A 102 -6.37 -38.86 -2.11
CA LEU A 102 -5.40 -39.15 -1.04
C LEU A 102 -5.63 -38.17 0.13
N GLU A 103 -5.58 -38.66 1.37
CA GLU A 103 -5.70 -37.81 2.58
C GLU A 103 -4.80 -36.56 2.48
N ASN A 104 -3.64 -36.71 1.84
CA ASN A 104 -2.70 -35.63 1.55
C ASN A 104 -3.35 -34.50 0.71
N PHE A 105 -3.99 -34.79 -0.42
CA PHE A 105 -4.55 -33.77 -1.32
C PHE A 105 -5.68 -32.98 -0.66
N LEU A 106 -6.59 -33.66 0.04
CA LEU A 106 -7.66 -33.00 0.80
C LEU A 106 -7.08 -32.16 1.95
N SER A 107 -6.07 -32.67 2.66
CA SER A 107 -5.40 -31.93 3.73
C SER A 107 -4.71 -30.66 3.22
N HIS A 108 -4.15 -30.70 2.00
CA HIS A 108 -3.58 -29.53 1.35
C HIS A 108 -4.65 -28.51 0.95
N ILE A 109 -5.77 -28.94 0.37
CA ILE A 109 -6.92 -28.06 0.09
C ILE A 109 -7.43 -27.41 1.38
N VAL A 110 -7.67 -28.19 2.43
CA VAL A 110 -8.17 -27.68 3.71
C VAL A 110 -7.19 -26.68 4.32
N LYS A 111 -5.89 -26.99 4.30
CA LYS A 111 -4.84 -26.08 4.81
C LYS A 111 -4.81 -24.77 4.03
N GLU A 112 -4.82 -24.87 2.70
CA GLU A 112 -4.73 -23.70 1.83
C GLU A 112 -5.97 -22.81 1.93
N PHE A 113 -7.16 -23.41 1.95
CA PHE A 113 -8.43 -22.68 2.11
C PHE A 113 -8.51 -21.99 3.47
N LYS A 114 -8.09 -22.67 4.56
CA LYS A 114 -7.97 -22.03 5.89
C LYS A 114 -6.98 -20.87 5.88
N SER A 115 -5.85 -21.01 5.20
CA SER A 115 -4.85 -19.93 5.11
C SER A 115 -5.34 -18.71 4.32
N ASN A 116 -6.32 -18.90 3.42
CA ASN A 116 -7.03 -17.85 2.70
C ASN A 116 -8.34 -17.40 3.40
N ALA A 117 -8.54 -17.77 4.67
CA ALA A 117 -9.72 -17.46 5.49
C ALA A 117 -11.07 -17.91 4.87
N ILE A 118 -11.05 -19.03 4.12
CA ILE A 118 -12.23 -19.65 3.53
C ILE A 118 -12.73 -20.76 4.45
N ASP A 119 -13.98 -20.64 4.91
CA ASP A 119 -14.62 -21.68 5.72
C ASP A 119 -15.20 -22.80 4.84
N LEU A 120 -14.55 -23.96 4.89
CA LEU A 120 -14.91 -25.17 4.14
C LEU A 120 -15.71 -26.12 5.05
N PHE A 121 -16.82 -26.64 4.54
CA PHE A 121 -17.52 -27.73 5.22
C PHE A 121 -16.66 -29.01 5.21
N ILE A 122 -16.30 -29.53 6.40
CA ILE A 122 -15.53 -30.77 6.54
C ILE A 122 -16.40 -31.86 7.15
N ASP A 123 -16.69 -32.87 6.34
CA ASP A 123 -17.49 -34.05 6.68
C ASP A 123 -16.66 -35.11 7.43
N ASN A 124 -16.26 -34.81 8.67
CA ASN A 124 -15.52 -35.78 9.52
C ASN A 124 -16.41 -36.64 10.41
N ASN A 125 -17.72 -36.34 10.52
CA ASN A 125 -18.60 -36.92 11.55
C ASN A 125 -19.97 -37.42 11.04
N ILE A 126 -20.23 -37.51 9.73
CA ILE A 126 -21.50 -38.03 9.21
C ILE A 126 -21.29 -39.45 8.65
N GLU A 127 -22.04 -40.42 9.16
CA GLU A 127 -22.07 -41.77 8.59
C GLU A 127 -22.63 -41.71 7.15
N ARG A 128 -21.74 -41.88 6.17
CA ARG A 128 -22.07 -41.91 4.74
C ARG A 128 -22.93 -43.14 4.42
N SER A 129 -24.25 -42.98 4.52
CA SER A 129 -25.25 -44.02 4.25
C SER A 129 -25.78 -43.96 2.80
N LYS A 130 -26.95 -44.54 2.48
CA LYS A 130 -27.47 -44.61 1.09
C LYS A 130 -28.20 -43.33 0.64
N SER A 131 -28.59 -42.45 1.56
CA SER A 131 -29.34 -41.21 1.30
C SER A 131 -28.69 -40.02 2.01
N ILE A 132 -28.62 -38.88 1.34
CA ILE A 132 -28.13 -37.62 1.92
C ILE A 132 -29.07 -37.24 3.07
N GLY A 133 -28.52 -37.09 4.27
CA GLY A 133 -29.29 -36.67 5.44
C GLY A 133 -29.70 -35.19 5.36
N PRO A 134 -30.76 -34.76 6.06
CA PRO A 134 -31.22 -33.36 6.05
C PRO A 134 -30.11 -32.34 6.37
N ALA A 135 -29.21 -32.67 7.29
CA ALA A 135 -28.09 -31.82 7.66
C ALA A 135 -27.09 -31.57 6.51
N LEU A 136 -26.91 -32.55 5.62
CA LEU A 136 -26.01 -32.41 4.48
C LEU A 136 -26.67 -31.61 3.35
N ILE A 137 -27.99 -31.76 3.15
CA ILE A 137 -28.77 -30.89 2.25
C ILE A 137 -28.69 -29.44 2.70
N GLU A 138 -28.87 -29.18 4.00
CA GLU A 138 -28.71 -27.84 4.58
C GLU A 138 -27.31 -27.27 4.38
N ALA A 139 -26.26 -28.10 4.50
CA ALA A 139 -24.88 -27.67 4.26
C ALA A 139 -24.62 -27.32 2.79
N ILE A 140 -25.14 -28.12 1.84
CA ILE A 140 -25.04 -27.84 0.41
C ILE A 140 -25.78 -26.55 0.08
N ARG A 141 -27.06 -26.45 0.45
CA ARG A 141 -27.90 -25.26 0.19
C ARG A 141 -27.42 -24.01 0.91
N GLY A 142 -26.80 -24.17 2.08
CA GLY A 142 -26.26 -23.07 2.89
C GLY A 142 -24.86 -22.57 2.48
N SER A 143 -24.26 -23.17 1.45
CA SER A 143 -22.93 -22.79 0.96
C SER A 143 -23.01 -21.86 -0.25
N ARG A 144 -22.10 -20.88 -0.34
CA ARG A 144 -22.07 -19.92 -1.47
C ARG A 144 -21.42 -20.51 -2.72
N VAL A 145 -20.40 -21.33 -2.52
CA VAL A 145 -19.65 -22.00 -3.59
C VAL A 145 -19.66 -23.51 -3.33
N ALA A 146 -19.90 -24.31 -4.37
CA ALA A 146 -19.72 -25.75 -4.33
C ALA A 146 -18.54 -26.16 -5.23
N ILE A 147 -17.57 -26.88 -4.67
CA ILE A 147 -16.42 -27.44 -5.39
C ILE A 147 -16.69 -28.91 -5.65
N VAL A 148 -16.68 -29.34 -6.90
CA VAL A 148 -16.94 -30.73 -7.30
C VAL A 148 -15.66 -31.36 -7.85
N LEU A 149 -14.99 -32.18 -7.04
CA LEU A 149 -13.77 -32.87 -7.43
C LEU A 149 -14.10 -34.21 -8.10
N LEU A 150 -14.07 -34.20 -9.43
CA LEU A 150 -14.42 -35.33 -10.27
C LEU A 150 -13.19 -36.21 -10.50
N SER A 151 -13.20 -37.41 -9.94
CA SER A 151 -12.17 -38.44 -10.08
C SER A 151 -12.67 -39.63 -10.92
N LYS A 152 -11.78 -40.59 -11.23
CA LYS A 152 -12.12 -41.80 -12.00
C LYS A 152 -13.18 -42.68 -11.34
N ASN A 153 -13.26 -42.74 -10.00
CA ASN A 153 -14.25 -43.53 -9.26
C ASN A 153 -15.35 -42.69 -8.58
N TYR A 154 -15.46 -41.39 -8.88
CA TYR A 154 -16.52 -40.53 -8.33
C TYR A 154 -17.92 -41.14 -8.51
N ALA A 155 -18.20 -41.68 -9.70
CA ALA A 155 -19.46 -42.35 -10.02
C ALA A 155 -19.65 -43.73 -9.36
N SER A 156 -18.70 -44.23 -8.56
CA SER A 156 -18.85 -45.49 -7.82
C SER A 156 -19.69 -45.34 -6.55
N SER A 157 -19.82 -44.12 -6.05
CA SER A 157 -20.56 -43.78 -4.83
C SER A 157 -21.91 -43.16 -5.17
N THR A 158 -23.00 -43.79 -4.72
CA THR A 158 -24.33 -43.18 -4.83
C THR A 158 -24.46 -41.92 -3.99
N TRP A 159 -23.64 -41.77 -2.95
CA TRP A 159 -23.59 -40.57 -2.13
C TRP A 159 -23.08 -39.37 -2.93
N CYS A 160 -21.92 -39.50 -3.58
CA CYS A 160 -21.35 -38.45 -4.44
C CYS A 160 -22.31 -38.08 -5.58
N LEU A 161 -22.98 -39.08 -6.19
CA LEU A 161 -23.96 -38.83 -7.25
C LEU A 161 -25.20 -38.07 -6.75
N ASN A 162 -25.67 -38.35 -5.53
CA ASN A 162 -26.77 -37.60 -4.95
C ASN A 162 -26.34 -36.17 -4.55
N GLU A 163 -25.11 -35.98 -4.07
CA GLU A 163 -24.61 -34.65 -3.69
C GLU A 163 -24.52 -33.77 -4.93
N LEU A 164 -24.04 -34.35 -6.03
CA LEU A 164 -23.97 -33.67 -7.30
C LEU A 164 -25.36 -33.26 -7.81
N VAL A 165 -26.37 -34.12 -7.69
CA VAL A 165 -27.75 -33.76 -8.07
C VAL A 165 -28.22 -32.55 -7.25
N GLU A 166 -28.05 -32.60 -5.94
CA GLU A 166 -28.45 -31.52 -5.04
C GLU A 166 -27.70 -30.19 -5.32
N ILE A 167 -26.40 -30.25 -5.59
CA ILE A 167 -25.57 -29.08 -5.96
C ILE A 167 -26.06 -28.46 -7.28
N MET A 168 -26.38 -29.31 -8.27
CA MET A 168 -26.84 -28.82 -9.57
C MET A 168 -28.26 -28.23 -9.48
N GLU A 169 -29.13 -28.79 -8.63
CA GLU A 169 -30.43 -28.18 -8.29
C GLU A 169 -30.23 -26.81 -7.60
N CYS A 170 -29.31 -26.69 -6.64
CA CYS A 170 -28.99 -25.42 -5.98
C CYS A 170 -28.45 -24.35 -6.95
N ARG A 171 -27.65 -24.75 -7.92
CA ARG A 171 -27.14 -23.85 -8.97
C ARG A 171 -28.29 -23.23 -9.77
N GLU A 172 -29.31 -24.02 -10.10
CA GLU A 172 -30.47 -23.56 -10.88
C GLU A 172 -31.46 -22.74 -10.04
N GLU A 173 -31.75 -23.18 -8.82
CA GLU A 173 -32.78 -22.56 -7.97
C GLU A 173 -32.31 -21.29 -7.25
N VAL A 174 -31.08 -21.28 -6.72
CA VAL A 174 -30.58 -20.21 -5.84
C VAL A 174 -29.30 -19.55 -6.36
N GLY A 175 -28.84 -19.91 -7.57
CA GLY A 175 -27.68 -19.29 -8.21
C GLY A 175 -26.35 -19.63 -7.54
N GLN A 176 -26.26 -20.77 -6.85
CA GLN A 176 -25.02 -21.24 -6.22
C GLN A 176 -23.89 -21.35 -7.26
N THR A 177 -22.70 -20.81 -6.94
CA THR A 177 -21.53 -20.95 -7.83
C THR A 177 -20.98 -22.36 -7.73
N VAL A 178 -20.82 -23.04 -8.87
CA VAL A 178 -20.29 -24.41 -8.93
C VAL A 178 -18.97 -24.42 -9.71
N ILE A 179 -17.95 -25.05 -9.15
CA ILE A 179 -16.61 -25.14 -9.72
C ILE A 179 -16.20 -26.61 -9.83
N PRO A 180 -16.16 -27.20 -11.04
CA PRO A 180 -15.67 -28.55 -11.22
C PRO A 180 -14.14 -28.60 -11.28
N ILE A 181 -13.56 -29.63 -10.68
CA ILE A 181 -12.14 -29.97 -10.79
C ILE A 181 -12.05 -31.39 -11.37
N PHE A 182 -11.56 -31.49 -12.61
CA PHE A 182 -11.34 -32.73 -13.32
C PHE A 182 -9.98 -33.32 -12.92
N TYR A 183 -9.99 -34.14 -11.87
CA TYR A 183 -8.80 -34.76 -11.32
C TYR A 183 -8.48 -36.08 -12.04
N GLN A 184 -7.45 -36.04 -12.89
CA GLN A 184 -6.97 -37.16 -13.70
C GLN A 184 -8.07 -37.83 -14.55
N VAL A 185 -9.08 -37.05 -14.96
CA VAL A 185 -10.23 -37.52 -15.77
C VAL A 185 -10.51 -36.54 -16.90
N ASN A 186 -11.01 -37.04 -18.03
CA ASN A 186 -11.43 -36.20 -19.14
C ASN A 186 -12.92 -35.83 -18.98
N PRO A 187 -13.31 -34.54 -19.02
CA PRO A 187 -14.72 -34.13 -18.91
C PRO A 187 -15.63 -34.78 -19.95
N THR A 188 -15.11 -35.11 -21.14
CA THR A 188 -15.86 -35.79 -22.20
C THR A 188 -16.34 -37.18 -21.76
N ASP A 189 -15.53 -37.89 -20.99
CA ASP A 189 -15.86 -39.20 -20.45
C ASP A 189 -16.95 -39.11 -19.37
N ILE A 190 -16.96 -38.02 -18.60
CA ILE A 190 -18.00 -37.71 -17.61
C ILE A 190 -19.30 -37.32 -18.31
N LYS A 191 -19.24 -36.37 -19.25
CA LYS A 191 -20.39 -35.87 -20.01
C LYS A 191 -21.13 -36.98 -20.74
N LYS A 192 -20.41 -37.91 -21.36
CA LYS A 192 -21.00 -39.02 -22.12
C LYS A 192 -21.16 -40.30 -21.30
N GLN A 193 -20.70 -40.30 -20.04
CA GLN A 193 -20.56 -41.48 -19.18
C GLN A 193 -19.93 -42.67 -19.94
N LYS A 194 -18.77 -42.42 -20.57
CA LYS A 194 -18.00 -43.36 -21.40
C LYS A 194 -16.68 -43.74 -20.75
N SER A 195 -15.87 -44.54 -21.44
CA SER A 195 -14.56 -44.99 -20.96
C SER A 195 -14.64 -45.71 -19.60
N TYR A 196 -13.58 -45.63 -18.79
CA TYR A 196 -13.53 -46.22 -17.45
C TYR A 196 -14.59 -45.64 -16.51
N PHE A 197 -14.76 -44.31 -16.50
CA PHE A 197 -15.78 -43.63 -15.69
C PHE A 197 -17.19 -44.20 -15.95
N GLY A 198 -17.55 -44.40 -17.22
CA GLY A 198 -18.80 -45.00 -17.64
C GLY A 198 -18.97 -46.47 -17.23
N LYS A 199 -17.88 -47.25 -17.17
CA LYS A 199 -17.92 -48.64 -16.65
C LYS A 199 -18.28 -48.63 -15.16
N VAL A 200 -17.65 -47.74 -14.39
CA VAL A 200 -17.92 -47.55 -12.97
C VAL A 200 -19.38 -47.11 -12.76
N PHE A 201 -19.83 -46.08 -13.47
CA PHE A 201 -21.20 -45.58 -13.39
C PHE A 201 -22.24 -46.66 -13.69
N ARG A 202 -22.05 -47.45 -14.77
CA ARG A 202 -22.97 -48.55 -15.10
C ARG A 202 -23.04 -49.62 -14.02
N LYS A 203 -21.94 -49.87 -13.29
CA LYS A 203 -21.95 -50.81 -12.15
C LYS A 203 -22.81 -50.26 -11.02
N THR A 204 -22.69 -48.97 -10.72
CA THR A 204 -23.49 -48.26 -9.70
C THR A 204 -24.98 -48.21 -10.05
N CYS A 205 -25.32 -48.09 -11.33
CA CYS A 205 -26.72 -48.10 -11.80
C CYS A 205 -27.42 -49.46 -11.69
N LYS A 206 -26.69 -50.58 -11.51
CA LYS A 206 -27.33 -51.91 -11.42
C LYS A 206 -28.25 -51.96 -10.20
N GLY A 207 -29.52 -52.29 -10.43
CA GLY A 207 -30.53 -52.41 -9.37
C GLY A 207 -31.08 -51.07 -8.86
N LYS A 208 -30.87 -49.97 -9.59
CA LYS A 208 -31.43 -48.64 -9.28
C LYS A 208 -32.64 -48.33 -10.15
N ARG A 209 -33.54 -47.46 -9.65
CA ARG A 209 -34.71 -47.02 -10.43
C ARG A 209 -34.27 -46.17 -11.61
N ASN A 210 -35.00 -46.26 -12.73
CA ASN A 210 -34.68 -45.51 -13.93
C ASN A 210 -34.68 -43.98 -13.69
N GLU A 211 -35.60 -43.48 -12.87
CA GLU A 211 -35.68 -42.05 -12.52
C GLU A 211 -34.40 -41.55 -11.84
N GLU A 212 -33.87 -42.29 -10.87
CA GLU A 212 -32.60 -41.97 -10.18
C GLU A 212 -31.43 -41.97 -11.17
N ILE A 213 -31.37 -42.97 -12.05
CA ILE A 213 -30.32 -43.06 -13.06
C ILE A 213 -30.36 -41.86 -14.02
N GLN A 214 -31.54 -41.39 -14.40
CA GLN A 214 -31.67 -40.23 -15.28
C GLN A 214 -31.24 -38.94 -14.57
N ARG A 215 -31.60 -38.74 -13.30
CA ARG A 215 -31.13 -37.59 -12.51
C ARG A 215 -29.61 -37.55 -12.42
N TRP A 216 -28.96 -38.68 -12.12
CA TRP A 216 -27.49 -38.73 -12.08
C TRP A 216 -26.85 -38.46 -13.45
N LYS A 217 -27.42 -39.00 -14.53
CA LYS A 217 -26.93 -38.72 -15.89
C LYS A 217 -27.02 -37.25 -16.24
N HIS A 218 -28.12 -36.59 -15.89
CA HIS A 218 -28.33 -35.18 -16.16
C HIS A 218 -27.30 -34.32 -15.41
N ALA A 219 -27.20 -34.50 -14.09
CA ALA A 219 -26.26 -33.74 -13.27
C ALA A 219 -24.79 -33.95 -13.70
N LEU A 220 -24.38 -35.18 -14.06
CA LEU A 220 -23.05 -35.46 -14.61
C LEU A 220 -22.81 -34.81 -15.98
N THR A 221 -23.85 -34.71 -16.81
CA THR A 221 -23.78 -34.09 -18.13
C THR A 221 -23.64 -32.58 -18.03
N ASP A 222 -24.31 -31.97 -17.05
CA ASP A 222 -24.35 -30.53 -16.86
C ASP A 222 -23.12 -30.02 -16.14
N VAL A 223 -22.67 -30.69 -15.07
CA VAL A 223 -21.43 -30.32 -14.37
C VAL A 223 -20.21 -30.40 -15.30
N ALA A 224 -20.21 -31.34 -16.25
CA ALA A 224 -19.13 -31.49 -17.22
C ALA A 224 -19.13 -30.40 -18.33
N GLN A 225 -20.16 -29.55 -18.38
CA GLN A 225 -20.22 -28.39 -19.28
C GLN A 225 -19.79 -27.09 -18.60
N ILE A 226 -19.71 -27.08 -17.27
CA ILE A 226 -19.22 -25.93 -16.52
C ILE A 226 -17.71 -25.83 -16.73
N GLU A 227 -17.22 -24.63 -17.01
CA GLU A 227 -15.78 -24.36 -17.08
C GLU A 227 -15.14 -24.60 -15.71
N GLY A 228 -14.07 -25.39 -15.70
CA GLY A 228 -13.42 -25.81 -14.47
C GLY A 228 -11.96 -26.17 -14.66
N TYR A 229 -11.36 -26.71 -13.60
CA TYR A 229 -9.93 -26.94 -13.53
C TYR A 229 -9.56 -28.35 -13.93
N HIS A 230 -8.47 -28.51 -14.69
CA HIS A 230 -8.00 -29.81 -15.15
C HIS A 230 -6.65 -30.11 -14.51
N SER A 231 -6.56 -31.15 -13.68
CA SER A 231 -5.32 -31.45 -12.96
C SER A 231 -4.14 -31.77 -13.86
N ILE A 232 -4.40 -32.22 -15.10
CA ILE A 232 -3.37 -32.55 -16.10
C ILE A 232 -2.66 -31.30 -16.66
N ASN A 233 -3.24 -30.12 -16.49
CA ASN A 233 -2.67 -28.87 -17.00
C ASN A 233 -1.66 -28.24 -16.02
N TRP A 234 -1.43 -28.85 -14.86
CA TRP A 234 -0.60 -28.30 -13.79
C TRP A 234 0.61 -29.18 -13.54
N PHE A 235 1.76 -28.57 -13.26
CA PHE A 235 3.02 -29.27 -13.02
C PHE A 235 3.02 -30.00 -11.66
N ASN A 236 2.37 -29.41 -10.65
CA ASN A 236 2.16 -30.03 -9.35
C ASN A 236 0.78 -29.65 -8.76
N GLU A 237 0.31 -30.47 -7.80
CA GLU A 237 -0.99 -30.32 -7.18
C GLU A 237 -1.05 -29.09 -6.24
N SER A 238 0.06 -28.70 -5.64
CA SER A 238 0.12 -27.57 -4.71
C SER A 238 -0.18 -26.24 -5.40
N GLU A 239 0.43 -25.98 -6.57
CA GLU A 239 0.16 -24.79 -7.39
C GLU A 239 -1.30 -24.73 -7.85
N MET A 240 -1.86 -25.87 -8.26
CA MET A 240 -3.27 -25.97 -8.64
C MET A 240 -4.18 -25.61 -7.45
N ILE A 241 -3.89 -26.15 -6.25
CA ILE A 241 -4.67 -25.88 -5.04
C ILE A 241 -4.57 -24.41 -4.63
N GLU A 242 -3.38 -23.81 -4.68
CA GLU A 242 -3.17 -22.38 -4.39
C GLU A 242 -3.95 -21.47 -5.35
N TYR A 243 -3.92 -21.81 -6.64
CA TYR A 243 -4.68 -21.08 -7.66
C TYR A 243 -6.18 -21.19 -7.42
N ILE A 244 -6.70 -22.41 -7.20
CA ILE A 244 -8.13 -22.65 -6.95
C ILE A 244 -8.58 -21.96 -5.67
N ALA A 245 -7.81 -22.01 -4.59
CA ALA A 245 -8.13 -21.30 -3.35
C ALA A 245 -8.20 -19.78 -3.57
N THR A 246 -7.31 -19.24 -4.40
CA THR A 246 -7.31 -17.83 -4.79
C THR A 246 -8.53 -17.47 -5.62
N ASP A 247 -8.87 -18.25 -6.65
CA ASP A 247 -10.04 -18.02 -7.48
C ASP A 247 -11.34 -18.13 -6.69
N VAL A 248 -11.46 -19.11 -5.79
CA VAL A 248 -12.61 -19.25 -4.90
C VAL A 248 -12.71 -18.07 -3.94
N SER A 249 -11.59 -17.63 -3.36
CA SER A 249 -11.55 -16.42 -2.52
C SER A 249 -12.05 -15.19 -3.31
N ASN A 250 -11.56 -15.03 -4.55
CA ASN A 250 -12.00 -13.96 -5.43
C ASN A 250 -13.49 -14.07 -5.74
N LYS A 251 -14.03 -15.24 -6.10
CA LYS A 251 -15.47 -15.45 -6.35
C LYS A 251 -16.34 -15.19 -5.11
N LEU A 252 -15.84 -15.51 -3.91
CA LEU A 252 -16.48 -15.17 -2.64
C LEU A 252 -16.44 -13.67 -2.34
N ASN A 253 -15.44 -12.94 -2.85
CA ASN A 253 -15.30 -11.49 -2.70
C ASN A 253 -16.00 -10.69 -3.84
N LEU A 254 -16.13 -11.27 -5.04
CA LEU A 254 -16.68 -10.67 -6.27
C LEU A 254 -18.21 -10.74 -6.38
N SER A 255 -18.94 -10.89 -5.27
CA SER A 255 -20.40 -10.68 -5.26
C SER A 255 -20.81 -9.20 -5.36
N ALA A 256 -19.87 -8.31 -5.70
CA ALA A 256 -20.14 -6.98 -6.24
C ALA A 256 -19.47 -6.89 -7.63
N PRO A 257 -20.16 -6.34 -8.65
CA PRO A 257 -19.67 -6.39 -10.02
C PRO A 257 -18.64 -5.28 -10.28
N SER A 258 -17.50 -5.64 -10.87
CA SER A 258 -17.17 -5.19 -12.22
C SER A 258 -15.94 -5.92 -12.75
N SER A 259 -16.03 -6.32 -14.01
CA SER A 259 -14.96 -6.84 -14.84
C SER A 259 -14.07 -5.71 -15.34
N ASP A 260 -12.77 -6.02 -15.44
CA ASP A 260 -11.75 -5.43 -16.33
C ASP A 260 -10.49 -4.90 -15.64
N PHE A 261 -10.00 -5.48 -14.54
CA PHE A 261 -8.56 -5.45 -14.22
C PHE A 261 -8.17 -6.72 -13.45
N ASP A 262 -7.51 -7.66 -14.14
CA ASP A 262 -6.97 -8.88 -13.54
C ASP A 262 -6.02 -8.55 -12.37
N GLY A 263 -6.34 -9.06 -11.18
CA GLY A 263 -5.34 -9.43 -10.17
C GLY A 263 -4.95 -8.41 -9.11
N PHE A 264 -5.73 -7.35 -8.86
CA PHE A 264 -5.51 -6.47 -7.70
C PHE A 264 -6.73 -6.50 -6.76
N VAL A 265 -6.57 -7.15 -5.60
CA VAL A 265 -7.46 -6.88 -4.46
C VAL A 265 -7.04 -5.51 -3.91
N ASN A 266 -7.65 -4.45 -4.43
CA ASN A 266 -7.50 -3.13 -3.85
C ASN A 266 -8.19 -3.11 -2.48
N PHE A 267 -7.70 -2.25 -1.57
CA PHE A 267 -8.46 -1.94 -0.36
C PHE A 267 -9.91 -1.55 -0.75
N PRO A 268 -10.93 -1.94 0.04
CA PRO A 268 -12.31 -1.46 -0.17
C PRO A 268 -12.30 0.06 -0.29
N SER A 269 -13.06 0.66 -1.21
CA SER A 269 -13.20 2.13 -1.34
C SER A 269 -13.46 2.79 0.01
N ASP A 270 -13.21 4.08 0.18
CA ASP A 270 -13.44 4.73 1.48
C ASP A 270 -14.92 4.55 1.93
N ASP A 271 -15.85 4.56 0.96
CA ASP A 271 -17.27 4.24 1.18
C ASP A 271 -17.49 2.78 1.57
N GLU A 272 -16.81 1.82 0.94
CA GLU A 272 -16.90 0.40 1.27
C GLU A 272 -16.26 0.09 2.64
N ALA A 273 -15.14 0.73 2.97
CA ALA A 273 -14.47 0.61 4.25
C ALA A 273 -15.36 1.14 5.38
N LEU A 274 -16.01 2.29 5.16
CA LEU A 274 -17.02 2.83 6.07
C LEU A 274 -18.21 1.88 6.21
N GLN A 275 -18.74 1.37 5.09
CA GLN A 275 -19.84 0.40 5.12
C GLN A 275 -19.48 -0.87 5.88
N MET A 276 -18.27 -1.40 5.68
CA MET A 276 -17.78 -2.58 6.38
C MET A 276 -17.70 -2.31 7.89
N PHE A 277 -17.09 -1.19 8.29
CA PHE A 277 -17.02 -0.80 9.70
C PHE A 277 -18.42 -0.66 10.31
N CYS A 278 -19.32 0.07 9.64
CA CYS A 278 -20.70 0.27 10.08
C CYS A 278 -21.47 -1.05 10.21
N MET A 279 -21.22 -2.02 9.32
CA MET A 279 -21.85 -3.34 9.42
C MET A 279 -21.50 -4.03 10.75
N TYR A 280 -20.25 -3.90 11.19
CA TYR A 280 -19.80 -4.50 12.45
C TYR A 280 -20.21 -3.67 13.68
N ALA A 281 -20.15 -2.33 13.61
CA ALA A 281 -20.51 -1.44 14.73
C ALA A 281 -22.02 -1.28 14.97
N PHE A 282 -22.82 -1.25 13.89
CA PHE A 282 -24.23 -0.84 13.96
C PHE A 282 -25.22 -1.87 13.40
N ASP A 283 -24.76 -2.98 12.82
CA ASP A 283 -25.59 -3.94 12.05
C ASP A 283 -26.30 -3.31 10.84
N GLN A 284 -25.74 -2.23 10.28
CA GLN A 284 -26.26 -1.53 9.11
C GLN A 284 -25.13 -0.94 8.25
N LYS A 285 -25.42 -0.64 6.99
CA LYS A 285 -24.42 -0.13 6.03
C LYS A 285 -23.93 1.29 6.30
N TYR A 286 -24.67 2.09 7.07
CA TYR A 286 -24.37 3.50 7.27
C TYR A 286 -24.26 3.82 8.76
N PRO A 287 -23.57 4.90 9.16
CA PRO A 287 -23.54 5.36 10.54
C PRO A 287 -24.95 5.64 11.06
N LYS A 288 -25.14 5.58 12.38
CA LYS A 288 -26.34 6.14 13.02
C LYS A 288 -26.18 7.66 13.13
N ASP A 289 -27.29 8.38 13.11
CA ASP A 289 -27.33 9.84 13.30
C ASP A 289 -26.49 10.25 14.54
N GLY A 290 -25.51 11.13 14.34
CA GLY A 290 -24.59 11.62 15.37
C GLY A 290 -23.25 10.87 15.44
N PHE A 291 -23.11 9.73 14.74
CA PHE A 291 -21.88 8.93 14.72
C PHE A 291 -21.07 9.07 13.42
N GLU A 292 -21.50 9.90 12.47
CA GLU A 292 -20.88 10.02 11.15
C GLU A 292 -19.40 10.42 11.23
N GLU A 293 -19.10 11.51 11.95
CA GLU A 293 -17.72 11.99 12.11
C GLU A 293 -16.86 10.99 12.87
N LEU A 294 -17.39 10.39 13.93
CA LEU A 294 -16.69 9.40 14.76
C LEU A 294 -16.39 8.12 13.96
N ALA A 295 -17.34 7.63 13.17
CA ALA A 295 -17.15 6.46 12.32
C ALA A 295 -16.08 6.72 11.24
N CYS A 296 -16.13 7.88 10.59
CA CYS A 296 -15.10 8.31 9.65
C CYS A 296 -13.72 8.43 10.32
N GLU A 297 -13.65 8.94 11.55
CA GLU A 297 -12.41 9.04 12.31
C GLU A 297 -11.82 7.65 12.62
N VAL A 298 -12.64 6.68 13.03
CA VAL A 298 -12.18 5.30 13.27
C VAL A 298 -11.68 4.66 11.98
N VAL A 299 -12.42 4.78 10.87
CA VAL A 299 -12.01 4.25 9.56
C VAL A 299 -10.70 4.88 9.10
N SER A 300 -10.54 6.19 9.29
CA SER A 300 -9.29 6.91 9.00
C SER A 300 -8.13 6.42 9.87
N LEU A 301 -8.40 6.15 11.15
CA LEU A 301 -7.41 5.68 12.11
C LEU A 301 -6.90 4.27 11.78
N VAL A 302 -7.82 3.36 11.42
CA VAL A 302 -7.54 1.96 11.09
C VAL A 302 -7.05 1.79 9.67
N GLY A 303 -7.37 2.75 8.81
CA GLY A 303 -7.27 2.64 7.37
C GLY A 303 -8.28 1.64 6.80
N ARG A 304 -8.10 1.31 5.52
CA ARG A 304 -9.04 0.48 4.76
C ARG A 304 -8.84 -1.03 5.00
N LEU A 305 -8.26 -1.42 6.13
CA LEU A 305 -7.92 -2.80 6.49
C LEU A 305 -9.17 -3.60 6.89
N PRO A 306 -9.66 -4.57 6.09
CA PRO A 306 -10.91 -5.28 6.39
C PRO A 306 -10.97 -5.91 7.77
N LEU A 307 -9.88 -6.55 8.21
CA LEU A 307 -9.80 -7.15 9.54
C LEU A 307 -9.78 -6.10 10.66
N GLY A 308 -9.06 -5.00 10.46
CA GLY A 308 -9.03 -3.89 11.40
C GLY A 308 -10.40 -3.24 11.54
N LEU A 309 -11.09 -2.99 10.42
CA LEU A 309 -12.44 -2.43 10.38
C LEU A 309 -13.44 -3.36 11.09
N LYS A 310 -13.32 -4.68 10.88
CA LYS A 310 -14.14 -5.68 11.59
C LYS A 310 -13.93 -5.63 13.10
N VAL A 311 -12.67 -5.64 13.53
CA VAL A 311 -12.33 -5.63 14.95
C VAL A 311 -12.82 -4.35 15.61
N MET A 312 -12.52 -3.20 15.00
CA MET A 312 -12.92 -1.90 15.57
C MET A 312 -14.44 -1.72 15.55
N GLY A 313 -15.11 -2.18 14.50
CA GLY A 313 -16.56 -2.18 14.48
C GLY A 313 -17.13 -3.05 15.60
N SER A 314 -16.55 -4.24 15.83
CA SER A 314 -16.96 -5.11 16.94
C SER A 314 -16.69 -4.50 18.32
N TYR A 315 -15.58 -3.78 18.49
CA TYR A 315 -15.19 -3.11 19.73
C TYR A 315 -16.21 -2.04 20.14
N PHE A 316 -16.69 -1.25 19.17
CA PHE A 316 -17.62 -0.15 19.41
C PHE A 316 -19.10 -0.55 19.35
N ARG A 317 -19.40 -1.82 19.06
CA ARG A 317 -20.77 -2.29 18.94
C ARG A 317 -21.52 -2.11 20.26
N GLY A 318 -22.64 -1.40 20.20
CA GLY A 318 -23.53 -1.18 21.34
C GLY A 318 -23.08 -0.06 22.30
N SER A 319 -21.95 0.61 22.03
CA SER A 319 -21.47 1.76 22.81
C SER A 319 -22.21 3.05 22.48
N PHE A 320 -22.30 3.94 23.46
CA PHE A 320 -22.87 5.29 23.30
C PHE A 320 -21.85 6.28 22.72
N GLU A 321 -22.32 7.37 22.11
CA GLU A 321 -21.47 8.38 21.43
C GLU A 321 -20.38 8.97 22.33
N GLN A 322 -20.70 9.18 23.60
CA GLN A 322 -19.74 9.68 24.59
C GLN A 322 -18.59 8.69 24.84
N GLU A 323 -18.88 7.39 24.84
CA GLU A 323 -17.86 6.35 25.01
C GLU A 323 -16.91 6.30 23.82
N TRP A 324 -17.41 6.54 22.60
CA TRP A 324 -16.58 6.66 21.40
C TRP A 324 -15.64 7.86 21.50
N THR A 325 -16.19 9.01 21.88
CA THR A 325 -15.44 10.26 22.05
C THR A 325 -14.34 10.14 23.12
N GLU A 326 -14.58 9.37 24.19
CA GLU A 326 -13.59 9.11 25.24
C GLU A 326 -12.57 8.02 24.87
N ALA A 327 -12.98 7.02 24.08
CA ALA A 327 -12.13 5.91 23.67
C ALA A 327 -11.20 6.29 22.51
N LEU A 328 -11.64 7.12 21.56
CA LEU A 328 -10.86 7.50 20.37
C LEU A 328 -9.50 8.12 20.69
N PRO A 329 -9.38 9.10 21.61
CA PRO A 329 -8.07 9.64 22.01
C PRO A 329 -7.19 8.58 22.68
N LYS A 330 -7.78 7.67 23.48
CA LYS A 330 -7.06 6.57 24.13
C LYS A 330 -6.56 5.56 23.10
N LEU A 331 -7.37 5.22 22.10
CA LEU A 331 -6.99 4.39 20.96
C LEU A 331 -5.89 5.06 20.17
N ARG A 332 -5.98 6.36 19.86
CA ARG A 332 -4.92 7.12 19.18
C ARG A 332 -3.59 7.00 19.92
N THR A 333 -3.60 7.24 21.23
CA THR A 333 -2.41 7.19 22.09
C THR A 333 -1.91 5.78 22.39
N HIS A 334 -2.79 4.78 22.47
CA HIS A 334 -2.42 3.36 22.64
C HIS A 334 -1.91 2.74 21.34
N LEU A 335 -2.47 3.13 20.20
CA LEU A 335 -1.95 2.80 18.86
C LEU A 335 -0.53 3.35 18.67
N ASP A 336 -0.24 4.51 19.28
CA ASP A 336 1.08 5.12 19.28
C ASP A 336 2.06 4.50 20.32
N ARG A 337 1.58 3.76 21.33
CA ARG A 337 2.44 3.18 22.39
C ARG A 337 2.50 1.66 22.42
N ASP A 338 1.40 0.90 22.52
CA ASP A 338 1.48 -0.57 22.73
C ASP A 338 0.15 -1.39 22.54
N GLY A 339 -0.91 -0.84 21.94
CA GLY A 339 -2.28 -1.38 22.06
C GLY A 339 -2.67 -2.63 21.24
N GLU A 340 -3.78 -3.26 21.65
CA GLU A 340 -4.41 -4.51 21.15
C GLU A 340 -4.62 -4.59 19.63
N ILE A 341 -4.76 -3.47 18.91
CA ILE A 341 -4.88 -3.49 17.44
C ILE A 341 -3.55 -3.94 16.80
N ALA A 342 -2.41 -3.64 17.44
CA ALA A 342 -1.12 -4.15 17.00
C ALA A 342 -1.06 -5.68 17.08
N SER A 343 -1.68 -6.32 18.08
CA SER A 343 -1.70 -7.79 18.16
C SER A 343 -2.55 -8.43 17.06
N ILE A 344 -3.64 -7.75 16.67
CA ILE A 344 -4.53 -8.18 15.60
C ILE A 344 -3.88 -8.03 14.23
N LEU A 345 -3.19 -6.91 13.97
CA LEU A 345 -2.41 -6.72 12.75
C LEU A 345 -1.15 -7.60 12.73
N LYS A 346 -0.56 -7.87 13.90
CA LYS A 346 0.58 -8.79 14.05
C LYS A 346 0.22 -10.20 13.61
N PHE A 347 -1.03 -10.66 13.80
CA PHE A 347 -1.47 -11.95 13.26
C PHE A 347 -1.31 -12.03 11.73
N SER A 348 -1.74 -11.00 11.00
CA SER A 348 -1.59 -10.95 9.54
C SER A 348 -0.12 -10.94 9.13
N TYR A 349 0.73 -10.20 9.87
CA TYR A 349 2.18 -10.21 9.67
C TYR A 349 2.82 -11.57 9.99
N ASP A 350 2.44 -12.22 11.10
CA ASP A 350 2.99 -13.49 11.54
C ASP A 350 2.68 -14.62 10.56
N SER A 351 1.57 -14.51 9.83
CA SER A 351 1.17 -15.42 8.74
C SER A 351 2.01 -15.31 7.46
N LEU A 352 2.83 -14.27 7.33
CA LEU A 352 3.73 -14.09 6.17
C LEU A 352 4.92 -15.05 6.25
N CYS A 353 5.45 -15.45 5.10
CA CYS A 353 6.74 -16.11 5.05
C CYS A 353 7.87 -15.14 5.45
N ASP A 354 9.05 -15.67 5.81
CA ASP A 354 10.16 -14.84 6.30
C ASP A 354 10.64 -13.81 5.28
N GLU A 355 10.56 -14.13 3.99
CA GLU A 355 10.92 -13.20 2.91
C GLU A 355 9.91 -12.05 2.79
N ASP A 356 8.61 -12.34 2.85
CA ASP A 356 7.56 -11.33 2.83
C ASP A 356 7.55 -10.47 4.11
N LYS A 357 7.86 -11.05 5.27
CA LYS A 357 8.07 -10.31 6.52
C LYS A 357 9.19 -9.29 6.36
N ARG A 358 10.32 -9.71 5.76
CA ARG A 358 11.42 -8.79 5.47
C ARG A 358 11.00 -7.68 4.51
N LEU A 359 10.24 -8.00 3.45
CA LEU A 359 9.75 -7.00 2.50
C LEU A 359 8.80 -6.01 3.17
N PHE A 360 7.89 -6.50 4.01
CA PHE A 360 6.98 -5.69 4.81
C PHE A 360 7.75 -4.67 5.66
N LEU A 361 8.81 -5.10 6.36
CA LEU A 361 9.62 -4.19 7.19
C LEU A 361 10.37 -3.14 6.35
N HIS A 362 10.89 -3.50 5.17
CA HIS A 362 11.52 -2.51 4.27
C HIS A 362 10.52 -1.44 3.83
N ILE A 363 9.29 -1.84 3.51
CA ILE A 363 8.22 -0.90 3.12
C ILE A 363 7.84 -0.02 4.32
N ALA A 364 7.51 -0.62 5.46
CA ALA A 364 7.09 0.10 6.67
C ALA A 364 8.14 1.11 7.16
N CYS A 365 9.42 0.74 7.14
CA CYS A 365 10.50 1.54 7.70
C CYS A 365 11.09 2.55 6.71
N PHE A 366 11.00 2.35 5.39
CA PHE A 366 11.67 3.23 4.43
C PHE A 366 10.87 3.53 3.16
N PHE A 367 10.26 2.51 2.54
CA PHE A 367 9.67 2.61 1.19
C PHE A 367 8.17 2.92 1.16
N ASN A 368 7.56 3.31 2.28
CA ASN A 368 6.20 3.82 2.25
C ASN A 368 6.12 5.09 1.39
N CYS A 369 5.08 5.21 0.58
CA CYS A 369 4.86 6.26 -0.41
C CYS A 369 5.90 6.33 -1.55
N GLU A 370 6.76 5.32 -1.72
CA GLU A 370 7.73 5.27 -2.82
C GLU A 370 7.17 4.59 -4.07
N LYS A 371 7.66 4.99 -5.25
CA LYS A 371 7.24 4.39 -6.53
C LYS A 371 7.62 2.91 -6.57
N VAL A 372 6.71 2.06 -7.05
CA VAL A 372 6.90 0.60 -7.12
C VAL A 372 8.22 0.22 -7.80
N GLY A 373 8.54 0.85 -8.94
CA GLY A 373 9.79 0.59 -9.65
C GLY A 373 11.05 0.87 -8.82
N ILE A 374 11.06 1.94 -8.02
CA ILE A 374 12.17 2.29 -7.13
C ILE A 374 12.39 1.18 -6.10
N VAL A 375 11.30 0.72 -5.48
CA VAL A 375 11.34 -0.32 -4.46
C VAL A 375 11.85 -1.63 -5.06
N GLU A 376 11.30 -2.04 -6.20
CA GLU A 376 11.69 -3.26 -6.91
C GLU A 376 13.19 -3.21 -7.30
N ASP A 377 13.68 -2.08 -7.81
CA ASP A 377 15.09 -1.93 -8.19
C ASP A 377 16.06 -1.91 -7.01
N CYS A 378 15.70 -1.21 -5.93
CA CYS A 378 16.52 -1.16 -4.71
C CYS A 378 16.64 -2.53 -4.04
N LEU A 379 15.58 -3.33 -4.13
CA LEU A 379 15.45 -4.60 -3.43
C LEU A 379 15.71 -5.83 -4.33
N ALA A 380 15.88 -5.68 -5.64
CA ALA A 380 16.04 -6.78 -6.60
C ALA A 380 17.16 -7.78 -6.26
N LYS A 381 18.24 -7.33 -5.59
CA LYS A 381 19.36 -8.19 -5.16
C LYS A 381 19.23 -8.71 -3.73
N CYS A 382 18.25 -8.21 -2.98
CA CYS A 382 18.02 -8.56 -1.58
C CYS A 382 16.95 -9.64 -1.40
N PHE A 383 16.15 -9.89 -2.44
CA PHE A 383 15.00 -10.80 -2.43
C PHE A 383 15.02 -11.67 -3.69
N SER A 384 14.43 -12.85 -3.60
CA SER A 384 14.26 -13.80 -4.70
C SER A 384 13.32 -13.25 -5.78
N ASP A 385 12.16 -12.72 -5.39
CA ASP A 385 11.23 -11.99 -6.24
C ASP A 385 10.45 -10.93 -5.46
N VAL A 386 10.92 -9.67 -5.51
CA VAL A 386 10.24 -8.52 -4.87
C VAL A 386 8.82 -8.32 -5.41
N ARG A 387 8.57 -8.64 -6.69
CA ARG A 387 7.25 -8.46 -7.30
C ARG A 387 6.27 -9.47 -6.76
N HIS A 388 6.70 -10.71 -6.55
CA HIS A 388 5.91 -11.74 -5.88
C HIS A 388 5.55 -11.30 -4.47
N GLY A 389 6.54 -10.95 -3.64
CA GLY A 389 6.27 -10.52 -2.27
C GLY A 389 5.36 -9.29 -2.20
N ARG A 390 5.54 -8.31 -3.09
CA ARG A 390 4.63 -7.15 -3.19
C ARG A 390 3.19 -7.58 -3.51
N ARG A 391 2.98 -8.53 -4.44
CA ARG A 391 1.64 -9.07 -4.74
C ARG A 391 1.04 -9.77 -3.54
N VAL A 392 1.83 -10.56 -2.78
CA VAL A 392 1.38 -11.23 -1.56
C VAL A 392 0.94 -10.21 -0.50
N LEU A 393 1.75 -9.18 -0.26
CA LEU A 393 1.42 -8.11 0.69
C LEU A 393 0.15 -7.36 0.27
N ALA A 394 -0.04 -7.07 -1.01
CA ALA A 394 -1.27 -6.44 -1.52
C ALA A 394 -2.49 -7.34 -1.37
N LYS A 395 -2.38 -8.64 -1.71
CA LYS A 395 -3.46 -9.63 -1.55
C LYS A 395 -3.89 -9.79 -0.08
N LYS A 396 -2.94 -9.68 0.86
CA LYS A 396 -3.20 -9.67 2.31
C LYS A 396 -3.64 -8.30 2.85
N SER A 397 -3.87 -7.32 1.97
CA SER A 397 -4.25 -5.95 2.30
C SER A 397 -3.27 -5.28 3.27
N LEU A 398 -1.98 -5.65 3.23
CA LEU A 398 -0.93 -5.04 4.04
C LEU A 398 -0.30 -3.82 3.35
N ILE A 399 -0.52 -3.68 2.05
CA ILE A 399 -0.17 -2.51 1.24
C ILE A 399 -1.24 -2.29 0.18
N SER A 400 -1.30 -1.07 -0.36
CA SER A 400 -1.98 -0.75 -1.62
C SER A 400 -1.02 -0.10 -2.60
N ILE A 401 -1.47 0.01 -3.84
CA ILE A 401 -0.78 0.78 -4.88
C ILE A 401 -1.68 1.95 -5.24
N ASN A 402 -1.15 3.17 -5.09
CA ASN A 402 -1.82 4.35 -5.56
C ASN A 402 -1.85 4.33 -7.10
N MET A 403 -3.04 4.35 -7.71
CA MET A 403 -3.18 4.22 -9.16
C MET A 403 -2.76 5.49 -9.92
N ASP A 404 -2.83 6.66 -9.28
CA ASP A 404 -2.47 7.94 -9.90
C ASP A 404 -0.95 8.11 -9.99
N TRP A 405 -0.24 7.72 -8.93
CA TRP A 405 1.20 7.96 -8.78
C TRP A 405 2.07 6.71 -8.92
N GLY A 406 1.46 5.51 -8.88
CA GLY A 406 2.17 4.22 -8.90
C GLY A 406 3.04 3.98 -7.66
N THR A 407 2.65 4.55 -6.52
CA THR A 407 3.37 4.47 -5.24
C THR A 407 2.81 3.38 -4.34
N ILE A 408 3.67 2.75 -3.56
CA ILE A 408 3.26 1.81 -2.52
C ILE A 408 2.75 2.61 -1.33
N GLU A 409 1.56 2.28 -0.85
CA GLU A 409 0.95 2.89 0.33
C GLU A 409 0.74 1.83 1.40
N MET A 410 1.20 2.13 2.60
CA MET A 410 0.96 1.33 3.79
C MET A 410 0.24 2.20 4.81
N THR A 411 -0.83 1.68 5.41
CA THR A 411 -1.62 2.42 6.40
C THR A 411 -0.74 2.79 7.60
N ARG A 412 -1.06 3.91 8.27
CA ARG A 412 -0.30 4.42 9.42
C ARG A 412 -0.07 3.34 10.49
N LEU A 413 -1.06 2.50 10.76
CA LEU A 413 -0.96 1.44 11.76
C LEU A 413 0.00 0.31 11.37
N LEU A 414 0.04 -0.07 10.09
CA LEU A 414 0.97 -1.09 9.61
C LEU A 414 2.41 -0.57 9.58
N VAL A 415 2.58 0.71 9.23
CA VAL A 415 3.86 1.41 9.36
C VAL A 415 4.34 1.38 10.81
N GLN A 416 3.47 1.71 11.77
CA GLN A 416 3.77 1.67 13.20
C GLN A 416 4.12 0.25 13.68
N LEU A 417 3.35 -0.77 13.24
CA LEU A 417 3.63 -2.17 13.54
C LEU A 417 5.02 -2.59 13.04
N GLY A 418 5.36 -2.27 11.79
CA GLY A 418 6.67 -2.59 11.22
C GLY A 418 7.81 -1.95 12.00
N ARG A 419 7.68 -0.66 12.36
CA ARG A 419 8.67 0.04 13.20
C ARG A 419 8.80 -0.56 14.59
N LYS A 420 7.68 -0.93 15.21
CA LYS A 420 7.69 -1.60 16.52
C LYS A 420 8.45 -2.93 16.45
N ILE A 421 8.17 -3.75 15.44
CA ILE A 421 8.87 -5.03 15.23
C ILE A 421 10.39 -4.80 15.07
N VAL A 422 10.79 -3.74 14.36
CA VAL A 422 12.23 -3.40 14.25
C VAL A 422 12.81 -2.95 15.60
N ARG A 423 12.08 -2.15 16.40
CA ARG A 423 12.52 -1.78 17.76
C ARG A 423 12.69 -3.00 18.66
N GLU A 424 11.81 -3.99 18.54
CA GLU A 424 11.87 -5.26 19.30
C GLU A 424 13.14 -6.10 18.97
N GLN A 425 13.83 -5.85 17.84
CA GLN A 425 15.10 -6.52 17.53
C GLN A 425 16.19 -6.21 18.57
N SER A 426 16.16 -5.00 19.14
CA SER A 426 17.08 -4.55 20.17
C SER A 426 16.49 -3.35 20.89
N VAL A 427 15.84 -3.58 22.02
CA VAL A 427 15.10 -2.52 22.73
C VAL A 427 16.04 -1.41 23.22
N ASN A 428 17.18 -1.77 23.83
CA ASN A 428 18.06 -0.81 24.50
C ASN A 428 19.22 -0.30 23.63
N GLU A 429 19.50 -0.93 22.49
CA GLU A 429 20.65 -0.56 21.63
C GLU A 429 20.15 -0.32 20.20
N PRO A 430 19.77 0.93 19.85
CA PRO A 430 19.22 1.23 18.53
C PRO A 430 20.17 0.87 17.37
N GLY A 431 21.49 1.03 17.55
CA GLY A 431 22.49 0.67 16.55
C GLY A 431 22.52 -0.81 16.14
N LYS A 432 21.94 -1.71 16.94
CA LYS A 432 21.83 -3.13 16.61
C LYS A 432 20.58 -3.49 15.78
N ARG A 433 19.71 -2.53 15.50
CA ARG A 433 18.49 -2.72 14.71
C ARG A 433 18.78 -2.57 13.23
N GLN A 434 17.91 -3.15 12.40
CA GLN A 434 18.04 -3.06 10.94
C GLN A 434 17.69 -1.66 10.40
N PHE A 435 16.67 -1.00 10.96
CA PHE A 435 16.22 0.34 10.56
C PHE A 435 16.10 1.27 11.77
N LEU A 436 16.33 2.56 11.53
CA LEU A 436 16.11 3.63 12.49
C LEU A 436 15.11 4.63 11.92
N ASN A 437 14.08 4.97 12.72
CA ASN A 437 12.97 5.83 12.32
C ASN A 437 12.64 6.94 13.33
N ASP A 438 13.20 6.87 14.54
CA ASP A 438 12.96 7.84 15.62
C ASP A 438 14.11 8.86 15.66
N ALA A 439 13.80 10.16 15.63
CA ALA A 439 14.84 11.18 15.52
C ALA A 439 15.80 11.18 16.71
N ILE A 440 15.32 10.89 17.93
CA ILE A 440 16.13 10.89 19.15
C ILE A 440 17.10 9.71 19.11
N GLU A 441 16.60 8.51 18.81
CA GLU A 441 17.43 7.31 18.69
C GLU A 441 18.44 7.43 17.53
N ILE A 442 18.06 8.09 16.43
CA ILE A 442 18.97 8.40 15.33
C ILE A 442 20.07 9.34 15.79
N CYS A 443 19.75 10.44 16.49
CA CYS A 443 20.74 11.36 17.05
C CYS A 443 21.72 10.64 17.99
N GLU A 444 21.21 9.76 18.86
CA GLU A 444 22.04 8.95 19.76
C GLU A 444 23.04 8.09 18.97
N VAL A 445 22.55 7.31 17.99
CA VAL A 445 23.39 6.44 17.15
C VAL A 445 24.41 7.23 16.32
N LEU A 446 24.02 8.39 15.79
CA LEU A 446 24.91 9.23 14.99
C LEU A 446 25.92 10.03 15.83
N SER A 447 25.70 10.16 17.14
CA SER A 447 26.58 10.89 18.05
C SER A 447 27.46 9.98 18.90
N ASP A 448 27.13 8.70 19.03
CA ASP A 448 27.92 7.72 19.79
C ASP A 448 29.02 7.09 18.93
N ASP A 449 30.23 7.62 19.06
CA ASP A 449 31.42 7.12 18.36
C ASP A 449 31.88 5.71 18.83
N ARG A 450 31.26 5.13 19.87
CA ARG A 450 31.66 3.83 20.47
C ARG A 450 30.69 2.69 20.17
N ALA A 451 29.46 2.98 19.77
CA ALA A 451 28.44 1.96 19.54
C ALA A 451 28.64 1.21 18.22
N ASP A 452 28.55 -0.12 18.25
CA ASP A 452 28.48 -0.92 17.02
C ASP A 452 27.12 -0.71 16.35
N SER A 453 27.14 -0.02 15.20
CA SER A 453 25.97 0.28 14.39
C SER A 453 26.00 -0.42 13.03
N SER A 454 26.74 -1.52 12.93
CA SER A 454 26.91 -2.26 11.68
C SER A 454 25.65 -2.99 11.21
N SER A 455 24.67 -3.22 12.10
CA SER A 455 23.36 -3.81 11.75
C SER A 455 22.45 -2.86 10.98
N VAL A 456 22.66 -1.55 11.14
CA VAL A 456 21.80 -0.54 10.52
C VAL A 456 22.00 -0.53 9.01
N ILE A 457 20.94 -0.83 8.26
CA ILE A 457 20.92 -0.74 6.80
C ILE A 457 20.09 0.44 6.30
N GLY A 458 19.23 1.01 7.14
CA GLY A 458 18.35 2.11 6.74
C GLY A 458 18.07 3.12 7.84
N ILE A 459 18.11 4.39 7.49
CA ILE A 459 17.72 5.53 8.35
C ILE A 459 16.67 6.34 7.61
N ASN A 460 15.51 6.56 8.22
CA ASN A 460 14.42 7.35 7.64
C ASN A 460 13.79 8.26 8.68
N VAL A 461 14.12 9.55 8.59
CA VAL A 461 13.52 10.64 9.37
C VAL A 461 12.34 11.21 8.59
N GLU A 462 11.12 11.01 9.09
CA GLU A 462 9.89 11.40 8.37
C GLU A 462 9.32 12.77 8.74
N THR A 463 9.72 13.31 9.88
CA THR A 463 9.20 14.55 10.43
C THR A 463 10.22 15.68 10.31
N TYR A 464 9.76 16.93 10.32
CA TYR A 464 10.61 18.12 10.52
C TYR A 464 11.16 18.20 11.96
N GLU A 465 11.37 17.05 12.61
CA GLU A 465 12.06 16.99 13.88
C GLU A 465 13.49 17.47 13.65
N ASP A 466 13.94 18.41 14.49
CA ASP A 466 15.29 18.93 14.43
C ASP A 466 16.24 17.81 14.91
N VAL A 467 16.74 17.02 13.94
CA VAL A 467 17.88 16.11 14.15
C VAL A 467 19.13 16.98 14.23
N GLU A 468 19.62 17.23 15.45
CA GLU A 468 20.89 17.90 15.68
C GLU A 468 22.01 16.86 15.85
N CYS A 469 22.73 16.58 14.75
CA CYS A 469 23.92 15.76 14.75
C CYS A 469 25.12 16.60 14.31
N THR A 470 25.98 16.96 15.27
CA THR A 470 27.16 17.79 15.04
C THR A 470 28.41 16.97 14.68
N SER A 471 28.38 15.65 14.83
CA SER A 471 29.54 14.78 14.57
C SER A 471 29.91 14.74 13.09
N GLU A 472 31.18 15.02 12.81
CA GLU A 472 31.76 14.85 11.46
C GLU A 472 31.96 13.38 11.08
N ARG A 473 31.86 12.45 12.05
CA ARG A 473 32.05 11.02 11.87
C ARG A 473 30.76 10.21 11.99
N ALA A 474 29.61 10.88 11.98
CA ALA A 474 28.29 10.29 12.21
C ALA A 474 27.99 9.01 11.40
N PHE A 475 28.49 8.91 10.16
CA PHE A 475 28.25 7.73 9.30
C PHE A 475 29.40 6.70 9.31
N GLU A 476 30.49 6.95 10.04
CA GLU A 476 31.70 6.11 10.00
C GLU A 476 31.44 4.65 10.35
N ARG A 477 30.54 4.38 11.30
CA ARG A 477 30.26 3.02 11.79
C ARG A 477 29.08 2.34 11.09
N LEU A 478 28.35 3.06 10.24
CA LEU A 478 27.19 2.55 9.50
C LEU A 478 27.62 1.86 8.19
N HIS A 479 28.56 0.90 8.30
CA HIS A 479 29.22 0.29 7.14
C HIS A 479 28.26 -0.43 6.18
N ASN A 480 27.10 -0.89 6.67
CA ASN A 480 26.09 -1.60 5.87
C ASN A 480 24.90 -0.73 5.43
N LEU A 481 24.96 0.59 5.64
CA LEU A 481 23.91 1.51 5.27
C LEU A 481 23.63 1.46 3.75
N GLN A 482 22.38 1.20 3.41
CA GLN A 482 21.88 1.11 2.04
C GLN A 482 20.83 2.20 1.74
N PHE A 483 20.09 2.64 2.74
CA PHE A 483 18.98 3.56 2.57
C PHE A 483 19.09 4.73 3.56
N LEU A 484 19.18 5.95 3.06
CA LEU A 484 19.32 7.14 3.90
C LEU A 484 18.31 8.20 3.47
N ARG A 485 17.40 8.57 4.39
CA ARG A 485 16.52 9.74 4.29
C ARG A 485 16.68 10.59 5.56
N ILE A 486 17.26 11.77 5.40
CA ILE A 486 17.56 12.70 6.50
C ILE A 486 17.29 14.16 6.11
N PRO A 487 16.94 15.02 7.08
CA PRO A 487 16.95 16.46 6.89
C PRO A 487 18.39 16.98 6.76
N GLY A 488 18.57 18.04 5.99
CA GLY A 488 19.85 18.72 5.81
C GLY A 488 20.15 19.74 6.89
N LYS A 489 19.10 20.30 7.50
CA LYS A 489 19.24 21.17 8.68
C LYS A 489 19.58 20.29 9.88
N GLY A 490 20.64 20.64 10.60
CA GLY A 490 21.05 19.98 11.84
C GLY A 490 22.01 18.79 11.69
N VAL A 491 22.19 18.24 10.48
CA VAL A 491 23.19 17.19 10.24
C VAL A 491 24.47 17.80 9.66
N ASN A 492 25.61 17.50 10.28
CA ASN A 492 26.91 18.00 9.81
C ASN A 492 27.22 17.50 8.38
N PRO A 493 27.41 18.39 7.39
CA PRO A 493 27.66 17.98 6.01
C PRO A 493 28.97 17.22 5.83
N GLN A 494 29.96 17.37 6.72
CA GLN A 494 31.22 16.62 6.66
C GLN A 494 31.06 15.12 6.94
N SER A 495 29.96 14.71 7.57
CA SER A 495 29.65 13.29 7.81
C SER A 495 29.58 12.45 6.53
N ILE A 496 29.28 13.08 5.39
CA ILE A 496 29.27 12.42 4.07
C ILE A 496 30.61 11.75 3.72
N ASN A 497 31.73 12.24 4.27
CA ASN A 497 33.07 11.70 4.04
C ASN A 497 33.19 10.22 4.44
N TYR A 498 32.32 9.77 5.35
CA TYR A 498 32.29 8.44 5.92
C TYR A 498 31.07 7.62 5.50
N ILE A 499 30.27 8.11 4.54
CA ILE A 499 29.05 7.41 4.13
C ILE A 499 29.36 6.03 3.51
N SER A 500 28.46 5.07 3.74
CA SER A 500 28.62 3.72 3.21
C SER A 500 28.67 3.72 1.68
N GLN A 501 29.58 2.90 1.14
CA GLN A 501 29.72 2.66 -0.29
C GLN A 501 28.67 1.67 -0.82
N LYS A 502 27.81 1.11 0.03
CA LYS A 502 26.70 0.20 -0.34
C LYS A 502 25.38 0.95 -0.58
N LEU A 503 25.40 2.27 -0.53
CA LEU A 503 24.21 3.12 -0.59
C LEU A 503 23.45 2.93 -1.92
N LYS A 504 22.14 2.70 -1.80
CA LYS A 504 21.19 2.54 -2.90
C LYS A 504 20.22 3.72 -3.00
N VAL A 505 19.84 4.30 -1.87
CA VAL A 505 18.98 5.48 -1.82
C VAL A 505 19.62 6.54 -0.92
N LEU A 506 19.77 7.74 -1.47
CA LEU A 506 20.17 8.93 -0.72
C LEU A 506 19.13 10.03 -0.92
N ILE A 507 18.45 10.39 0.16
CA ILE A 507 17.53 11.52 0.24
C ILE A 507 18.04 12.45 1.34
N TRP A 508 18.63 13.56 0.92
CA TRP A 508 19.23 14.55 1.82
C TRP A 508 18.72 15.95 1.47
N LEU A 509 17.53 16.27 1.98
CA LEU A 509 16.81 17.50 1.64
C LEU A 509 17.45 18.71 2.33
N ASN A 510 17.55 19.85 1.66
CA ASN A 510 18.08 21.09 2.25
C ASN A 510 19.51 20.96 2.78
N SER A 511 20.34 20.13 2.15
CA SER A 511 21.73 19.91 2.58
C SER A 511 22.57 21.18 2.45
N GLU A 512 23.39 21.45 3.47
CA GLU A 512 24.34 22.57 3.45
C GLU A 512 25.62 22.27 2.65
N MET A 513 25.76 21.04 2.16
CA MET A 513 26.92 20.58 1.40
C MET A 513 27.07 21.34 0.07
N THR A 514 28.32 21.62 -0.30
CA THR A 514 28.68 22.29 -1.56
C THR A 514 29.10 21.32 -2.66
N CYS A 515 29.69 20.17 -2.31
CA CYS A 515 30.05 19.06 -3.19
C CYS A 515 30.23 17.75 -2.39
N PHE A 516 30.10 16.61 -3.06
CA PHE A 516 30.44 15.30 -2.49
C PHE A 516 31.97 15.12 -2.41
N PRO A 517 32.44 14.30 -1.47
CA PRO A 517 33.86 14.00 -1.33
C PRO A 517 34.34 13.09 -2.45
N SER A 518 35.62 13.19 -2.80
CA SER A 518 36.22 12.45 -3.93
C SER A 518 36.16 10.94 -3.74
N ASN A 519 36.20 10.45 -2.50
CA ASN A 519 36.11 9.03 -2.16
C ASN A 519 34.68 8.45 -2.29
N PHE A 520 33.66 9.27 -2.55
CA PHE A 520 32.29 8.79 -2.71
C PHE A 520 32.13 7.95 -3.99
N ASN A 521 31.59 6.74 -3.85
CA ASN A 521 31.34 5.82 -4.95
C ASN A 521 29.84 5.51 -5.10
N PRO A 522 29.14 6.15 -6.05
CA PRO A 522 27.70 5.93 -6.28
C PRO A 522 27.38 4.64 -7.06
N LYS A 523 28.29 3.65 -7.12
CA LYS A 523 28.13 2.44 -7.93
C LYS A 523 26.80 1.72 -7.70
N PHE A 524 26.29 1.68 -6.47
CA PHE A 524 25.03 0.99 -6.14
C PHE A 524 23.83 1.93 -6.04
N LEU A 525 24.03 3.24 -6.24
CA LEU A 525 23.01 4.25 -6.06
C LEU A 525 21.95 4.14 -7.15
N VAL A 526 20.69 3.96 -6.74
CA VAL A 526 19.51 3.86 -7.59
C VAL A 526 18.74 5.19 -7.60
N LYS A 527 18.66 5.84 -6.43
CA LYS A 527 17.91 7.09 -6.24
C LYS A 527 18.76 8.11 -5.48
N LEU A 528 18.85 9.32 -6.03
CA LEU A 528 19.49 10.48 -5.42
C LEU A 528 18.51 11.66 -5.37
N GLU A 529 18.17 12.13 -4.17
CA GLU A 529 17.37 13.34 -3.98
C GLU A 529 18.10 14.30 -3.04
N MET A 530 18.39 15.50 -3.54
CA MET A 530 19.07 16.55 -2.79
C MET A 530 18.41 17.91 -3.06
N MET A 531 17.07 17.94 -2.98
CA MET A 531 16.28 19.14 -3.24
C MET A 531 16.69 20.30 -2.31
N SER A 532 16.71 21.52 -2.84
CA SER A 532 17.00 22.76 -2.10
C SER A 532 18.38 22.79 -1.42
N SER A 533 19.39 22.11 -1.99
CA SER A 533 20.73 22.04 -1.41
C SER A 533 21.61 23.24 -1.80
N LYS A 534 22.71 23.45 -1.05
CA LYS A 534 23.75 24.46 -1.34
C LYS A 534 24.82 23.98 -2.33
N LEU A 535 24.57 22.86 -3.02
CA LEU A 535 25.48 22.26 -4.00
C LEU A 535 25.83 23.26 -5.10
N LYS A 536 27.12 23.36 -5.41
CA LYS A 536 27.63 24.02 -6.63
C LYS A 536 27.86 23.00 -7.75
N LYS A 537 28.35 21.83 -7.36
CA LYS A 537 28.56 20.65 -8.18
C LYS A 537 28.22 19.40 -7.37
N LEU A 538 27.92 18.28 -8.02
CA LEU A 538 27.80 17.00 -7.31
C LEU A 538 29.17 16.44 -6.95
N TRP A 539 30.01 16.15 -7.95
CA TRP A 539 31.36 15.62 -7.80
C TRP A 539 32.20 15.98 -9.03
N GLU A 540 33.53 16.04 -8.88
CA GLU A 540 34.46 16.50 -9.93
C GLU A 540 34.91 15.38 -10.88
N GLU A 541 35.03 14.14 -10.39
CA GLU A 541 35.47 12.99 -11.18
C GLU A 541 34.30 12.24 -11.80
N THR A 542 34.51 11.62 -12.98
CA THR A 542 33.52 10.69 -13.56
C THR A 542 33.30 9.51 -12.60
N LYS A 543 32.05 9.32 -12.17
CA LYS A 543 31.65 8.23 -11.27
C LYS A 543 30.80 7.18 -12.01
N PRO A 544 30.78 5.90 -11.54
CA PRO A 544 29.96 4.87 -12.15
C PRO A 544 28.48 5.00 -11.73
N LEU A 545 27.61 5.39 -12.67
CA LEU A 545 26.19 5.68 -12.43
C LEU A 545 25.25 4.65 -13.08
N ASN A 546 25.75 3.46 -13.42
CA ASN A 546 24.98 2.44 -14.16
C ASN A 546 23.69 2.00 -13.47
N ASN A 547 23.60 2.11 -12.13
CA ASN A 547 22.39 1.72 -11.39
C ASN A 547 21.46 2.90 -11.12
N LEU A 548 21.88 4.14 -11.39
CA LEU A 548 21.12 5.33 -11.09
C LEU A 548 19.94 5.45 -12.05
N LYS A 549 18.74 5.59 -11.47
CA LYS A 549 17.47 5.66 -12.20
C LYS A 549 16.70 6.96 -11.91
N TRP A 550 16.86 7.53 -10.71
CA TRP A 550 16.21 8.79 -10.33
C TRP A 550 17.22 9.76 -9.73
N MET A 551 17.24 10.99 -10.27
CA MET A 551 18.04 12.10 -9.76
C MET A 551 17.18 13.35 -9.63
N ASN A 552 16.98 13.83 -8.41
CA ASN A 552 16.29 15.10 -8.13
C ASN A 552 17.24 16.07 -7.41
N LEU A 553 17.61 17.14 -8.11
CA LEU A 553 18.43 18.23 -7.58
C LEU A 553 17.67 19.56 -7.59
N SER A 554 16.34 19.52 -7.78
CA SER A 554 15.50 20.69 -7.92
C SER A 554 15.66 21.68 -6.77
N ARG A 555 15.44 22.96 -7.06
CA ARG A 555 15.57 24.10 -6.13
C ARG A 555 16.99 24.30 -5.58
N SER A 556 17.99 23.58 -6.07
CA SER A 556 19.41 23.83 -5.76
C SER A 556 19.90 25.04 -6.54
N ARG A 557 19.57 26.24 -6.02
CA ARG A 557 19.78 27.51 -6.73
C ARG A 557 21.25 27.83 -7.02
N ARG A 558 22.20 27.20 -6.31
CA ARG A 558 23.64 27.38 -6.46
C ARG A 558 24.30 26.36 -7.41
N LEU A 559 23.54 25.39 -7.92
CA LEU A 559 24.07 24.36 -8.80
C LEU A 559 24.50 25.01 -10.12
N GLU A 560 25.79 24.99 -10.41
CA GLU A 560 26.40 25.64 -11.58
C GLU A 560 26.55 24.65 -12.74
N GLU A 561 26.89 23.39 -12.43
CA GLU A 561 27.07 22.33 -13.41
C GLU A 561 26.67 20.94 -12.87
N LEU A 562 26.36 20.04 -13.79
CA LEU A 562 26.13 18.63 -13.53
C LEU A 562 27.39 17.78 -13.77
N PRO A 563 27.49 16.61 -13.11
CA PRO A 563 28.59 15.69 -13.36
C PRO A 563 28.48 15.03 -14.74
N ASP A 564 29.55 14.36 -15.16
CA ASP A 564 29.50 13.50 -16.34
C ASP A 564 28.48 12.35 -16.15
N LEU A 565 27.47 12.30 -17.04
CA LEU A 565 26.40 11.30 -17.06
C LEU A 565 26.68 10.15 -18.05
N SER A 566 27.90 10.02 -18.57
CA SER A 566 28.25 9.06 -19.62
C SER A 566 27.91 7.61 -19.28
N THR A 567 27.94 7.25 -17.98
CA THR A 567 27.63 5.91 -17.46
C THR A 567 26.21 5.77 -16.91
N ALA A 568 25.39 6.83 -16.93
CA ALA A 568 24.03 6.85 -16.38
C ALA A 568 22.99 6.31 -17.39
N THR A 569 23.27 5.18 -18.03
CA THR A 569 22.44 4.64 -19.12
C THR A 569 21.05 4.18 -18.68
N ASN A 570 20.87 3.92 -17.39
CA ASN A 570 19.59 3.50 -16.79
C ASN A 570 18.81 4.66 -16.16
N LEU A 571 19.30 5.91 -16.27
CA LEU A 571 18.60 7.08 -15.73
C LEU A 571 17.24 7.24 -16.40
N TYR A 572 16.18 7.33 -15.58
CA TYR A 572 14.78 7.38 -16.00
C TYR A 572 14.17 8.76 -15.75
N ASP A 573 14.49 9.38 -14.62
CA ASP A 573 13.93 10.67 -14.21
C ASP A 573 15.06 11.61 -13.73
N LEU A 574 15.10 12.80 -14.31
CA LEU A 574 16.02 13.87 -13.93
C LEU A 574 15.26 15.18 -13.69
N ASP A 575 15.23 15.63 -12.44
CA ASP A 575 14.61 16.90 -12.05
C ASP A 575 15.65 17.92 -11.58
N LEU A 576 15.74 19.01 -12.34
CA LEU A 576 16.62 20.16 -12.14
C LEU A 576 15.81 21.46 -12.04
N SER A 577 14.50 21.37 -11.81
CA SER A 577 13.63 22.54 -11.78
C SER A 577 14.11 23.54 -10.72
N TYR A 578 14.04 24.84 -11.02
CA TYR A 578 14.49 25.94 -10.15
C TYR A 578 16.00 25.94 -9.84
N CYS A 579 16.83 25.26 -10.63
CA CYS A 579 18.29 25.41 -10.59
C CYS A 579 18.73 26.66 -11.34
N SER A 580 18.55 27.83 -10.72
CA SER A 580 18.76 29.14 -11.36
C SER A 580 20.19 29.42 -11.81
N SER A 581 21.21 28.85 -11.15
CA SER A 581 22.62 29.04 -11.53
C SER A 581 23.13 28.06 -12.59
N LEU A 582 22.33 27.08 -13.00
CA LEU A 582 22.75 26.06 -13.94
C LEU A 582 22.91 26.68 -15.34
N VAL A 583 24.13 26.67 -15.87
CA VAL A 583 24.45 27.36 -17.15
C VAL A 583 24.30 26.45 -18.36
N LYS A 584 24.71 25.18 -18.22
CA LYS A 584 24.71 24.19 -19.31
C LYS A 584 24.44 22.78 -18.78
N LEU A 585 23.92 21.94 -19.66
CA LEU A 585 23.84 20.49 -19.42
C LEU A 585 25.04 19.78 -20.07
N PRO A 586 25.58 18.71 -19.47
CA PRO A 586 26.67 17.94 -20.05
C PRO A 586 26.21 17.22 -21.33
N SER A 587 27.05 17.18 -22.36
CA SER A 587 26.75 16.46 -23.61
C SER A 587 26.53 14.96 -23.40
N SER A 588 27.07 14.39 -22.32
CA SER A 588 26.86 12.99 -21.96
C SER A 588 25.44 12.65 -21.51
N ILE A 589 24.54 13.64 -21.32
CA ILE A 589 23.11 13.39 -21.10
C ILE A 589 22.48 12.54 -22.22
N GLY A 590 23.01 12.61 -23.45
CA GLY A 590 22.57 11.79 -24.57
C GLY A 590 22.81 10.28 -24.39
N ASN A 591 23.64 9.87 -23.43
CA ASN A 591 23.84 8.45 -23.11
C ASN A 591 22.74 7.89 -22.21
N ALA A 592 21.92 8.74 -21.59
CA ALA A 592 20.76 8.34 -20.79
C ALA A 592 19.58 7.93 -21.69
N ILE A 593 19.77 6.87 -22.48
CA ILE A 593 18.80 6.39 -23.48
C ILE A 593 17.45 5.95 -22.90
N ASN A 594 17.41 5.65 -21.60
CA ASN A 594 16.20 5.26 -20.87
C ASN A 594 15.47 6.43 -20.20
N LEU A 595 15.95 7.67 -20.37
CA LEU A 595 15.38 8.86 -19.74
C LEU A 595 13.95 9.09 -20.28
N GLN A 596 12.98 9.15 -19.37
CA GLN A 596 11.56 9.37 -19.68
C GLN A 596 11.03 10.71 -19.19
N SER A 597 11.61 11.26 -18.12
CA SER A 597 11.24 12.57 -17.58
C SER A 597 12.47 13.46 -17.44
N LEU A 598 12.41 14.67 -18.01
CA LEU A 598 13.40 15.71 -17.79
C LEU A 598 12.70 17.03 -17.42
N HIS A 599 12.97 17.51 -16.20
CA HIS A 599 12.37 18.73 -15.67
C HIS A 599 13.43 19.82 -15.53
N LEU A 600 13.24 20.90 -16.28
CA LEU A 600 14.18 22.04 -16.36
C LEU A 600 13.48 23.38 -16.07
N SER A 601 12.26 23.35 -15.54
CA SER A 601 11.46 24.55 -15.31
C SER A 601 12.19 25.55 -14.43
N PHE A 602 12.15 26.85 -14.75
CA PHE A 602 12.78 27.93 -13.99
C PHE A 602 14.31 27.82 -13.84
N CYS A 603 15.00 27.22 -14.81
CA CYS A 603 16.47 27.31 -14.94
C CYS A 603 16.85 28.61 -15.68
N SER A 604 16.84 29.73 -14.97
CA SER A 604 16.93 31.06 -15.59
C SER A 604 18.24 31.35 -16.32
N ASN A 605 19.38 30.76 -15.91
CA ASN A 605 20.69 30.97 -16.54
C ASN A 605 21.07 29.86 -17.55
N LEU A 606 20.18 28.90 -17.80
CA LEU A 606 20.47 27.82 -18.76
C LEU A 606 20.48 28.40 -20.17
N VAL A 607 21.65 28.37 -20.82
CA VAL A 607 21.87 29.03 -22.13
C VAL A 607 21.66 28.06 -23.29
N GLU A 608 22.08 26.80 -23.12
CA GLU A 608 22.08 25.79 -24.18
C GLU A 608 21.60 24.41 -23.69
N ILE A 609 20.98 23.66 -24.60
CA ILE A 609 20.68 22.23 -24.44
C ILE A 609 21.54 21.47 -25.45
N PRO A 610 22.35 20.47 -25.01
CA PRO A 610 23.26 19.78 -25.89
C PRO A 610 22.50 18.98 -26.97
N PRO A 611 22.97 18.97 -28.24
CA PRO A 611 22.30 18.23 -29.32
C PRO A 611 22.14 16.74 -29.09
N SER A 612 23.04 16.15 -28.31
CA SER A 612 22.99 14.75 -27.91
C SER A 612 21.73 14.37 -27.14
N ILE A 613 20.95 15.33 -26.61
CA ILE A 613 19.65 15.05 -25.98
C ILE A 613 18.68 14.32 -26.93
N GLY A 614 18.82 14.51 -28.25
CA GLY A 614 18.03 13.79 -29.25
C GLY A 614 18.22 12.26 -29.21
N ASN A 615 19.33 11.77 -28.63
CA ASN A 615 19.57 10.34 -28.44
C ASN A 615 18.72 9.74 -27.30
N ALA A 616 18.19 10.57 -26.39
CA ALA A 616 17.24 10.16 -25.37
C ALA A 616 15.83 10.06 -25.96
N VAL A 617 15.65 9.12 -26.89
CA VAL A 617 14.42 8.95 -27.70
C VAL A 617 13.16 8.61 -26.89
N ASN A 618 13.31 8.20 -25.63
CA ASN A 618 12.24 7.71 -24.78
C ASN A 618 11.62 8.78 -23.86
N ILE A 619 12.03 10.04 -23.97
CA ILE A 619 11.48 11.08 -23.10
C ILE A 619 9.99 11.27 -23.41
N LYS A 620 9.12 11.18 -22.41
CA LYS A 620 7.66 11.29 -22.53
C LYS A 620 7.09 12.55 -21.87
N LYS A 621 7.76 13.04 -20.83
CA LYS A 621 7.35 14.23 -20.07
C LYS A 621 8.54 15.19 -19.98
N ASN A 622 8.38 16.35 -20.57
CA ASN A 622 9.34 17.43 -20.50
C ASN A 622 8.64 18.71 -20.05
N SER A 623 9.27 19.44 -19.13
CA SER A 623 8.82 20.78 -18.77
C SER A 623 9.98 21.77 -18.90
N LEU A 624 9.98 22.52 -20.01
CA LEU A 624 10.82 23.69 -20.24
C LEU A 624 9.95 24.94 -20.06
N ILE A 625 9.62 25.26 -18.81
CA ILE A 625 8.79 26.41 -18.48
C ILE A 625 9.69 27.49 -17.84
N HIS A 626 9.61 28.74 -18.33
CA HIS A 626 10.36 29.88 -17.77
C HIS A 626 11.90 29.75 -17.74
N CYS A 627 12.52 29.18 -18.77
CA CYS A 627 13.98 29.27 -19.01
C CYS A 627 14.29 30.54 -19.82
N SER A 628 14.54 31.66 -19.14
CA SER A 628 14.62 32.97 -19.79
C SER A 628 15.85 33.21 -20.67
N SER A 629 16.97 32.53 -20.41
CA SER A 629 18.26 32.76 -21.09
C SER A 629 18.58 31.76 -22.20
N LEU A 630 17.65 30.87 -22.54
CA LEU A 630 17.87 29.86 -23.57
C LEU A 630 18.01 30.55 -24.94
N LEU A 631 19.17 30.43 -25.58
CA LEU A 631 19.39 30.96 -26.93
C LEU A 631 18.67 30.06 -27.94
N VAL A 632 17.89 30.66 -28.84
CA VAL A 632 16.96 29.99 -29.75
C VAL A 632 17.71 29.19 -30.83
N SER A 633 18.22 28.02 -30.49
CA SER A 633 18.50 26.91 -31.41
C SER A 633 18.38 25.60 -30.63
N LEU A 634 17.14 25.15 -30.44
CA LEU A 634 16.91 23.82 -29.89
C LEU A 634 17.40 22.78 -30.91
N PRO A 635 18.13 21.74 -30.49
CA PRO A 635 18.47 20.62 -31.37
C PRO A 635 17.20 19.91 -31.86
N PRO A 636 17.27 18.97 -32.82
CA PRO A 636 16.15 18.08 -33.11
C PRO A 636 15.77 17.33 -31.82
N LEU A 637 14.72 17.82 -31.16
CA LEU A 637 14.18 17.25 -29.94
C LEU A 637 13.17 16.15 -30.32
N PRO A 638 12.99 15.12 -29.47
CA PRO A 638 11.90 14.16 -29.65
C PRO A 638 10.54 14.87 -29.69
N ASP A 639 9.59 14.39 -30.50
CA ASP A 639 8.24 14.97 -30.70
C ASP A 639 7.42 15.16 -29.40
N SER A 640 7.85 14.56 -28.29
CA SER A 640 7.26 14.61 -26.96
C SER A 640 7.63 15.86 -26.13
N LEU A 641 8.42 16.78 -26.67
CA LEU A 641 8.85 17.97 -25.95
C LEU A 641 7.82 19.10 -26.01
N PHE A 642 6.98 19.21 -24.98
CA PHE A 642 6.06 20.34 -24.82
C PHE A 642 6.82 21.61 -24.41
N LEU A 643 7.04 22.49 -25.38
CA LEU A 643 7.54 23.84 -25.16
C LEU A 643 6.38 24.79 -24.86
N LEU A 644 6.16 25.10 -23.58
CA LEU A 644 5.45 26.32 -23.19
C LEU A 644 6.48 27.42 -22.90
N ALA A 645 7.15 27.87 -23.96
CA ALA A 645 7.97 29.06 -23.89
C ALA A 645 7.03 30.28 -23.84
N TYR A 646 6.72 30.79 -22.64
CA TYR A 646 6.12 32.12 -22.50
C TYR A 646 7.23 33.15 -22.72
N GLN A 647 7.60 33.38 -23.99
CA GLN A 647 8.40 34.53 -24.41
C GLN A 647 7.57 35.33 -25.43
N PRO A 648 7.31 36.63 -25.19
CA PRO A 648 6.51 37.46 -26.10
C PRO A 648 7.15 37.71 -27.49
N ASN A 649 8.29 37.09 -27.84
CA ASN A 649 9.07 37.40 -29.04
C ASN A 649 9.61 36.19 -29.84
N LEU A 650 9.04 34.98 -29.74
CA LEU A 650 9.52 33.87 -30.59
C LEU A 650 8.93 33.92 -32.01
N ARG A 651 9.78 34.22 -33.00
CA ARG A 651 9.59 33.77 -34.40
C ARG A 651 10.23 32.40 -34.55
N LEU A 652 9.42 31.39 -34.87
CA LEU A 652 9.91 30.10 -35.35
C LEU A 652 10.53 30.31 -36.74
N ALA A 653 11.83 30.03 -36.89
CA ALA A 653 12.44 29.92 -38.22
C ALA A 653 12.09 28.54 -38.79
N SER A 654 11.53 28.56 -40.00
CA SER A 654 10.97 27.43 -40.76
C SER A 654 11.99 26.38 -41.17
#